data_AF-A0A945X152-F1
#
_entry.id   AF-A0A945X152-F1
#
_cell.length_a   1.000
_cell.length_b   1.000
_cell.length_c   1.000
_cell.angle_alpha   90.00
_cell.angle_beta   90.00
_cell.angle_gamma   90.00
#
_symmetry.space_group_name_H-M   'P 1'
#
loop_
_entity.id
_entity.type
_entity.pdbx_description
1 polymer ?
#
loop_
_entity_poly.entity_id
_entity_poly.type
_entity_poly.pdbx_seq_one_letter_code
_entity_poly.pdbx_strand_id
1 'polypeptide(L)'
;MRRRVFLGFVCAAALAAGILTETGRAATPLFEDGERVGFIGDSITHGDANESDYHEFVHLYYLTRFPDREITVFDRGISGDTAQGTVRRFDGDIAPCNPTVCTVMLGMNDVGRSLYGSSTTCAPEVQAKRDAKLHLYGEQMDKLCKQIAGIGSRIVLFTPSPFDQISLSRGPDHLEPARPRVNDGLLKCADHCRTLAERFDAALVDMNTGVLRVLEEQHRVDPTFSFYDTRRVHPDTRGHFVMAYLFLTAQGAPAVVSSVKIDAAGRTVVEQTNCTVTELTTGDTSVQFTVKANALPFPTDEVGPLGVRLVPFTDELNREALCVTGLQSGAYALKIDEEEVGHYEARDLADGINLAKNRETPQYQQAVHVATVNRKRGDLSCRLRGMALIELKSLRHFEGDRTDMAQMTAFLDKQLAAMEGKPWHGFYKKQFADYIEGKPHEAEIRAEMAALAKDLYRVNQPVPHRYETTRVGDMLPLPDTAVTEEAVGLTFHLPFDRSLAAATGEPVCTPVKPIEVTYETGPVGEAVVISGDAGLTYTEPDSFPLGKGSIAFWIKPHWSPGEKGNLPVVFRKNDPERIKRGGRMREVNHIEIGFRSAKEGVNLTFFSSANPAGTDGTPRPVFASQALWTVDDWDKGEWLHVCVTVGEWGRRNQTRMYVQGEVVYVWRWHAFPEAHGEAFTLGGDKRTMGLDDFRAYNRILNPDEVYELYRMGARRAELLSQQADGRGPRPAVHREHGVEP
;
A
#
# COMPACT_ATOMS: atom_id res chain seq x y z
N MET A 1 -16.90 -44.80 -7.31
CA MET A 1 -16.44 -45.19 -5.96
C MET A 1 -14.96 -44.85 -5.81
N ARG A 2 -14.66 -43.65 -5.28
CA ARG A 2 -13.43 -43.25 -4.56
C ARG A 2 -13.53 -41.74 -4.34
N ARG A 3 -14.00 -41.38 -3.16
CA ARG A 3 -14.02 -40.01 -2.61
C ARG A 3 -12.61 -39.43 -2.71
N ARG A 4 -12.45 -38.31 -3.40
CA ARG A 4 -11.34 -37.37 -3.15
C ARG A 4 -11.97 -36.09 -2.64
N VAL A 5 -11.55 -35.76 -1.43
CA VAL A 5 -12.09 -34.73 -0.56
C VAL A 5 -11.79 -33.36 -1.17
N PHE A 6 -12.84 -32.54 -1.26
CA PHE A 6 -12.76 -31.08 -1.44
C PHE A 6 -11.94 -30.50 -0.29
N LEU A 7 -10.74 -30.00 -0.59
CA LEU A 7 -10.00 -29.11 0.30
C LEU A 7 -9.84 -27.80 -0.47
N GLY A 8 -10.90 -26.99 -0.44
CA GLY A 8 -10.84 -25.60 -0.88
C GLY A 8 -9.94 -24.82 0.07
N PHE A 9 -8.95 -24.13 -0.49
CA PHE A 9 -8.03 -23.28 0.25
C PHE A 9 -8.79 -22.06 0.82
N VAL A 10 -9.12 -22.15 2.11
CA VAL A 10 -9.30 -20.99 2.98
C VAL A 10 -7.90 -20.46 3.28
N CYS A 11 -7.49 -19.35 2.69
CA CYS A 11 -6.22 -18.67 3.05
C CYS A 11 -6.39 -17.15 3.19
N ALA A 12 -7.51 -16.69 3.77
CA ALA A 12 -7.67 -15.30 4.20
C ALA A 12 -8.20 -15.14 5.64
N ALA A 13 -8.29 -16.22 6.43
CA ALA A 13 -8.80 -16.15 7.82
C ALA A 13 -8.08 -17.13 8.75
N ALA A 14 -6.74 -17.05 8.79
CA ALA A 14 -5.93 -17.66 9.85
C ALA A 14 -4.93 -16.64 10.40
N LEU A 15 -5.41 -15.42 10.66
CA LEU A 15 -4.84 -14.55 11.69
C LEU A 15 -5.55 -14.88 13.00
N ALA A 16 -5.19 -16.02 13.58
CA ALA A 16 -5.53 -16.36 14.97
C ALA A 16 -4.50 -17.37 15.48
N ALA A 17 -3.75 -16.97 16.51
CA ALA A 17 -2.83 -17.81 17.30
C ALA A 17 -1.47 -18.21 16.66
N GLY A 18 -0.78 -17.25 16.04
CA GLY A 18 0.61 -17.46 15.57
C GLY A 18 1.57 -16.28 15.78
N ILE A 19 1.14 -15.19 16.45
CA ILE A 19 2.10 -14.35 17.18
C ILE A 19 2.56 -15.28 18.30
N LEU A 20 3.83 -15.67 18.25
CA LEU A 20 4.49 -16.34 19.37
C LEU A 20 4.28 -15.45 20.60
N THR A 21 3.25 -15.75 21.39
CA THR A 21 3.38 -15.60 22.83
C THR A 21 4.47 -16.59 23.20
N GLU A 22 5.73 -16.14 23.11
CA GLU A 22 6.73 -16.64 24.04
C GLU A 22 6.15 -16.38 25.42
N THR A 23 5.54 -17.42 25.98
CA THR A 23 5.04 -17.45 27.34
C THR A 23 6.20 -17.09 28.26
N GLY A 24 6.20 -15.87 28.79
CA GLY A 24 7.13 -15.44 29.82
C GLY A 24 7.67 -14.00 29.72
N ARG A 25 7.55 -13.30 28.59
CA ARG A 25 8.10 -11.93 28.46
C ARG A 25 7.05 -10.86 28.77
N ALA A 26 7.40 -9.86 29.58
CA ALA A 26 6.53 -8.74 29.88
C ALA A 26 6.08 -8.04 28.58
N ALA A 27 4.78 -7.77 28.47
CA ALA A 27 4.24 -7.02 27.34
C ALA A 27 4.95 -5.66 27.23
N THR A 28 5.19 -5.18 26.01
CA THR A 28 5.76 -3.85 25.84
C THR A 28 4.72 -2.84 26.34
N PRO A 29 4.99 -2.00 27.35
CA PRO A 29 3.94 -1.12 27.85
C PRO A 29 3.68 0.00 26.85
N LEU A 30 2.41 0.39 26.71
CA LEU A 30 2.01 1.64 26.05
C LEU A 30 2.73 2.83 26.67
N PHE A 31 2.83 3.93 25.92
CA PHE A 31 3.28 5.18 26.50
C PHE A 31 2.18 5.83 27.35
N GLU A 32 2.62 6.40 28.46
CA GLU A 32 1.79 7.12 29.43
C GLU A 32 1.84 8.63 29.19
N ASP A 33 0.85 9.34 29.74
CA ASP A 33 0.81 10.80 29.67
C ASP A 33 2.07 11.42 30.29
N GLY A 34 2.63 12.44 29.61
CA GLY A 34 3.86 13.12 30.01
C GLY A 34 5.16 12.37 29.70
N GLU A 35 5.11 11.17 29.11
CA GLU A 35 6.34 10.43 28.77
C GLU A 35 7.15 11.10 27.64
N ARG A 36 8.47 11.05 27.80
CA ARG A 36 9.47 11.53 26.85
C ARG A 36 10.18 10.35 26.22
N VAL A 37 9.86 10.05 24.97
CA VAL A 37 10.31 8.86 24.26
C VAL A 37 11.48 9.20 23.34
N GLY A 38 12.66 8.66 23.64
CA GLY A 38 13.84 8.74 22.78
C GLY A 38 13.93 7.53 21.85
N PHE A 39 13.78 7.75 20.55
CA PHE A 39 14.05 6.74 19.52
C PHE A 39 15.53 6.75 19.14
N ILE A 40 16.31 5.85 19.74
CA ILE A 40 17.76 5.79 19.60
C ILE A 40 18.13 4.77 18.53
N GLY A 41 18.89 5.19 17.53
CA GLY A 41 19.35 4.26 16.50
C GLY A 41 20.40 4.82 15.55
N ASP A 42 20.50 4.18 14.39
CA ASP A 42 21.39 4.55 13.30
C ASP A 42 20.66 5.28 12.15
N SER A 43 21.04 5.04 10.90
CA SER A 43 20.41 5.65 9.72
C SER A 43 18.99 5.17 9.45
N ILE A 44 18.53 4.06 10.03
CA ILE A 44 17.13 3.62 9.91
C ILE A 44 16.24 4.40 10.89
N THR A 45 16.83 5.02 11.91
CA THR A 45 16.09 5.86 12.88
C THR A 45 16.28 7.34 12.61
N HIS A 46 17.40 7.74 12.02
CA HIS A 46 17.65 9.12 11.61
C HIS A 46 16.62 9.50 10.54
N GLY A 47 15.69 10.38 10.88
CA GLY A 47 14.56 10.64 10.02
C GLY A 47 14.92 11.10 8.61
N ASP A 48 14.01 10.90 7.66
CA ASP A 48 14.08 11.45 6.31
C ASP A 48 13.18 12.70 6.20
N ALA A 49 13.63 13.70 5.46
CA ALA A 49 12.86 14.93 5.22
C ALA A 49 11.79 14.79 4.13
N ASN A 50 11.71 13.64 3.45
CA ASN A 50 10.76 13.41 2.35
C ASN A 50 9.82 12.21 2.57
N GLU A 51 10.03 11.43 3.63
CA GLU A 51 9.28 10.22 3.95
C GLU A 51 9.06 10.15 5.47
N SER A 52 7.89 9.71 5.92
CA SER A 52 7.67 9.41 7.35
C SER A 52 8.36 8.12 7.79
N ASP A 53 9.03 8.21 8.92
CA ASP A 53 9.69 7.09 9.56
C ASP A 53 8.81 6.37 10.59
N TYR A 54 9.27 5.19 11.00
CA TYR A 54 8.51 4.33 11.93
C TYR A 54 8.16 5.05 13.24
N HIS A 55 9.04 5.90 13.75
CA HIS A 55 8.83 6.64 14.99
C HIS A 55 7.83 7.80 14.81
N GLU A 56 7.72 8.36 13.60
CA GLU A 56 6.69 9.34 13.26
C GLU A 56 5.31 8.69 13.15
N PHE A 57 5.21 7.49 12.55
CA PHE A 57 3.96 6.73 12.52
C PHE A 57 3.51 6.30 13.91
N VAL A 58 4.44 5.88 14.76
CA VAL A 58 4.14 5.61 16.17
C VAL A 58 3.62 6.88 16.84
N HIS A 59 4.29 8.02 16.69
CA HIS A 59 3.81 9.29 17.25
C HIS A 59 2.41 9.65 16.73
N LEU A 60 2.17 9.52 15.43
CA LEU A 60 0.87 9.80 14.80
C LEU A 60 -0.24 8.89 15.36
N TYR A 61 0.07 7.63 15.64
CA TYR A 61 -0.88 6.73 16.28
C TYR A 61 -1.25 7.22 17.69
N TYR A 62 -0.27 7.64 18.48
CA TYR A 62 -0.55 8.18 19.81
C TYR A 62 -1.34 9.49 19.75
N LEU A 63 -0.97 10.39 18.84
CA LEU A 63 -1.67 11.66 18.62
C LEU A 63 -3.14 11.47 18.25
N THR A 64 -3.46 10.46 17.43
CA THR A 64 -4.83 10.20 16.97
C THR A 64 -5.60 9.30 17.92
N ARG A 65 -4.97 8.28 18.50
CA ARG A 65 -5.64 7.27 19.35
C ARG A 65 -5.75 7.67 20.81
N PHE A 66 -4.84 8.51 21.31
CA PHE A 66 -4.81 8.96 22.70
C PHE A 66 -4.66 10.49 22.76
N PRO A 67 -5.64 11.26 22.26
CA PRO A 67 -5.53 12.72 22.19
C PRO A 67 -5.38 13.40 23.56
N ASP A 68 -5.78 12.71 24.64
CA ASP A 68 -5.62 13.14 26.04
C ASP A 68 -4.27 12.75 26.68
N ARG A 69 -3.37 12.08 25.95
CA ARG A 69 -2.03 11.69 26.45
C ARG A 69 -0.95 12.47 25.72
N GLU A 70 -0.38 13.46 26.39
CA GLU A 70 0.70 14.27 25.84
C GLU A 70 2.04 13.56 26.01
N ILE A 71 2.49 12.88 24.94
CA ILE A 71 3.85 12.33 24.85
C ILE A 71 4.77 13.26 24.04
N THR A 72 6.06 13.24 24.38
CA THR A 72 7.09 13.92 23.58
C THR A 72 7.99 12.90 22.91
N VAL A 73 8.10 12.95 21.58
CA VAL A 73 8.94 12.04 20.80
C VAL A 73 10.22 12.73 20.33
N PHE A 74 11.37 12.10 20.58
CA PHE A 74 12.68 12.55 20.12
C PHE A 74 13.30 11.53 19.17
N ASP A 75 13.60 11.96 17.95
CA ASP A 75 14.53 11.24 17.08
C ASP A 75 15.95 11.38 17.66
N ARG A 76 16.60 10.25 17.94
CA ARG A 76 18.00 10.12 18.36
C ARG A 76 18.76 9.13 17.49
N GLY A 77 18.35 9.01 16.23
CA GLY A 77 19.09 8.39 15.15
C GLY A 77 20.28 9.24 14.69
N ILE A 78 21.35 8.56 14.28
CA ILE A 78 22.49 9.18 13.58
C ILE A 78 22.94 8.26 12.45
N SER A 79 23.05 8.79 11.24
CA SER A 79 23.40 7.99 10.08
C SER A 79 24.79 7.35 10.21
N GLY A 80 24.84 6.03 9.95
CA GLY A 80 26.05 5.23 10.05
C GLY A 80 26.58 5.04 11.47
N ASP A 81 25.78 5.25 12.51
CA ASP A 81 26.16 4.92 13.88
C ASP A 81 26.21 3.42 14.14
N THR A 82 26.98 3.08 15.17
CA THR A 82 27.11 1.75 15.79
C THR A 82 26.81 1.91 17.28
N ALA A 83 26.63 0.81 18.02
CA ALA A 83 26.46 0.85 19.47
C ALA A 83 27.60 1.60 20.17
N GLN A 84 28.84 1.44 19.71
CA GLN A 84 29.98 2.21 20.22
C GLN A 84 29.85 3.72 19.96
N GLY A 85 29.37 4.11 18.78
CA GLY A 85 29.11 5.51 18.44
C GLY A 85 28.04 6.11 19.32
N THR A 86 26.95 5.36 19.54
CA THR A 86 25.83 5.75 20.39
C THR A 86 26.24 5.93 21.85
N VAL A 87 26.99 4.99 22.44
CA VAL A 87 27.55 5.12 23.80
C VAL A 87 28.37 6.40 23.96
N ARG A 88 29.17 6.74 22.94
CA ARG A 88 30.02 7.93 22.96
C ARG A 88 29.22 9.24 22.97
N ARG A 89 28.11 9.31 22.24
CA ARG A 89 27.26 10.51 22.16
C ARG A 89 26.17 10.58 23.23
N PHE A 90 26.05 9.58 24.09
CA PHE A 90 24.95 9.46 25.05
C PHE A 90 24.76 10.74 25.88
N ASP A 91 25.81 11.20 26.55
CA ASP A 91 25.74 12.37 27.45
C ASP A 91 25.50 13.70 26.71
N GLY A 92 25.90 13.79 25.43
CA GLY A 92 25.81 15.02 24.63
C GLY A 92 24.56 15.14 23.77
N ASP A 93 23.91 14.01 23.43
CA ASP A 93 22.81 13.98 22.45
C ASP A 93 21.54 13.29 22.98
N ILE A 94 21.68 12.27 23.84
CA ILE A 94 20.55 11.45 24.30
C ILE A 94 20.09 11.91 25.69
N ALA A 95 20.97 11.85 26.70
CA ALA A 95 20.66 12.21 28.08
C ALA A 95 20.11 13.64 28.26
N PRO A 96 20.55 14.66 27.49
CA PRO A 96 20.02 16.02 27.65
C PRO A 96 18.52 16.16 27.33
N CYS A 97 17.93 15.21 26.61
CA CYS A 97 16.49 15.19 26.34
C CYS A 97 15.67 14.65 27.52
N ASN A 98 16.37 14.17 28.56
CA ASN A 98 15.80 13.57 29.76
C ASN A 98 14.76 12.47 29.43
N PRO A 99 15.02 11.52 28.51
CA PRO A 99 13.99 10.56 28.11
C PRO A 99 13.48 9.75 29.32
N THR A 100 12.17 9.55 29.43
CA THR A 100 11.58 8.61 30.39
C THR A 100 11.53 7.20 29.81
N VAL A 101 11.47 7.08 28.47
CA VAL A 101 11.54 5.83 27.73
C VAL A 101 12.58 5.95 26.62
N CYS A 102 13.43 4.93 26.48
CA CYS A 102 14.43 4.83 25.43
C CYS A 102 14.18 3.57 24.61
N THR A 103 13.77 3.74 23.35
CA THR A 103 13.76 2.63 22.38
C THR A 103 15.12 2.56 21.69
N VAL A 104 15.71 1.37 21.53
CA VAL A 104 17.04 1.22 20.92
C VAL A 104 17.01 0.24 19.75
N MET A 105 17.39 0.69 18.56
CA MET A 105 17.57 -0.15 17.37
C MET A 105 18.93 0.10 16.72
N LEU A 106 19.85 -0.85 16.93
CA LEU A 106 21.24 -0.79 16.44
C LEU A 106 21.69 -2.19 16.03
N GLY A 107 22.64 -2.29 15.11
CA GLY A 107 23.22 -3.56 14.66
C GLY A 107 23.56 -3.56 13.17
N MET A 108 22.80 -2.84 12.35
CA MET A 108 22.94 -2.81 10.89
C MET A 108 24.34 -2.37 10.42
N ASN A 109 24.96 -1.42 11.14
CA ASN A 109 26.33 -1.02 10.86
C ASN A 109 27.35 -1.81 11.70
N ASP A 110 26.98 -2.24 12.90
CA ASP A 110 27.84 -2.99 13.83
C ASP A 110 28.30 -4.33 13.26
N VAL A 111 27.43 -5.04 12.53
CA VAL A 111 27.79 -6.33 11.90
C VAL A 111 28.96 -6.20 10.92
N GLY A 112 29.27 -4.99 10.44
CA GLY A 112 30.35 -4.77 9.48
C GLY A 112 30.00 -5.38 8.11
N ARG A 113 28.93 -4.90 7.49
CA ARG A 113 28.36 -5.42 6.23
C ARG A 113 29.37 -5.68 5.10
N SER A 114 30.48 -4.93 5.03
CA SER A 114 31.55 -5.14 4.04
C SER A 114 32.33 -6.45 4.24
N LEU A 115 32.25 -7.08 5.41
CA LEU A 115 32.83 -8.39 5.71
C LEU A 115 32.00 -9.54 5.13
N TYR A 116 30.81 -9.28 4.59
CA TYR A 116 29.93 -10.25 3.95
C TYR A 116 30.01 -10.07 2.43
N GLY A 117 30.70 -11.01 1.77
CA GLY A 117 30.83 -11.05 0.32
C GLY A 117 29.68 -11.81 -0.35
N SER A 118 29.79 -12.03 -1.66
CA SER A 118 28.89 -12.92 -2.40
C SER A 118 29.09 -14.39 -2.04
N SER A 119 30.27 -14.74 -1.52
CA SER A 119 30.57 -16.11 -1.10
C SER A 119 29.92 -16.45 0.22
N THR A 120 29.36 -17.65 0.20
CA THR A 120 28.80 -18.39 1.32
C THR A 120 29.89 -18.90 2.29
N THR A 121 31.13 -19.05 1.82
CA THR A 121 32.30 -19.41 2.65
C THR A 121 33.20 -18.19 2.85
N CYS A 122 33.84 -18.07 4.02
CA CYS A 122 34.80 -17.01 4.30
C CYS A 122 36.11 -17.56 4.87
N ALA A 123 37.21 -16.84 4.64
CA ALA A 123 38.49 -17.16 5.25
C ALA A 123 38.41 -17.01 6.78
N PRO A 124 39.17 -17.82 7.56
CA PRO A 124 39.16 -17.76 9.03
C PRO A 124 39.38 -16.36 9.59
N GLU A 125 40.24 -15.56 8.95
CA GLU A 125 40.50 -14.17 9.35
C GLU A 125 39.28 -13.24 9.19
N VAL A 126 38.48 -13.45 8.14
CA VAL A 126 37.24 -12.69 7.92
C VAL A 126 36.20 -13.10 8.96
N GLN A 127 36.11 -14.40 9.27
CA GLN A 127 35.23 -14.90 10.32
C GLN A 127 35.61 -14.30 11.69
N ALA A 128 36.89 -14.32 12.05
CA ALA A 128 37.38 -13.72 13.29
C ALA A 128 37.05 -12.21 13.38
N LYS A 129 37.12 -11.47 12.26
CA LYS A 129 36.69 -10.05 12.21
C LYS A 129 35.19 -9.87 12.43
N ARG A 130 34.36 -10.76 11.88
CA ARG A 130 32.90 -10.74 12.12
C ARG A 130 32.60 -11.02 13.59
N ASP A 131 33.23 -12.04 14.17
CA ASP A 131 33.02 -12.40 15.57
C ASP A 131 33.49 -11.29 16.52
N ALA A 132 34.62 -10.64 16.24
CA ALA A 132 35.08 -9.47 16.99
C ALA A 132 34.11 -8.28 16.92
N LYS A 133 33.47 -8.05 15.76
CA LYS A 133 32.45 -7.01 15.58
C LYS A 133 31.19 -7.30 16.40
N LEU A 134 30.73 -8.54 16.40
CA LEU A 134 29.55 -8.98 17.16
C LEU A 134 29.82 -8.94 18.67
N HIS A 135 31.01 -9.36 19.12
CA HIS A 135 31.42 -9.22 20.51
C HIS A 135 31.42 -7.75 20.95
N LEU A 136 32.02 -6.86 20.15
CA LEU A 136 32.02 -5.43 20.42
C LEU A 136 30.61 -4.87 20.48
N TYR A 137 29.71 -5.29 19.58
CA TYR A 137 28.31 -4.89 19.62
C TYR A 137 27.67 -5.25 20.97
N GLY A 138 27.79 -6.51 21.42
CA GLY A 138 27.25 -6.95 22.70
C GLY A 138 27.78 -6.15 23.89
N GLU A 139 29.10 -5.90 23.93
CA GLU A 139 29.72 -5.08 24.98
C GLU A 139 29.22 -3.63 25.01
N GLN A 140 28.98 -3.03 23.85
CA GLN A 140 28.59 -1.63 23.75
C GLN A 140 27.08 -1.47 23.98
N MET A 141 26.26 -2.41 23.54
CA MET A 141 24.84 -2.44 23.88
C MET A 141 24.62 -2.63 25.39
N ASP A 142 25.43 -3.46 26.05
CA ASP A 142 25.42 -3.56 27.51
C ASP A 142 25.73 -2.21 28.19
N LYS A 143 26.77 -1.51 27.72
CA LYS A 143 27.13 -0.18 28.24
C LYS A 143 26.03 0.84 28.00
N LEU A 144 25.42 0.82 26.82
CA LEU A 144 24.31 1.71 26.48
C LEU A 144 23.10 1.46 27.40
N CYS A 145 22.74 0.18 27.63
CA CYS A 145 21.66 -0.17 28.57
C CYS A 145 21.97 0.32 29.99
N LYS A 146 23.22 0.21 30.45
CA LYS A 146 23.65 0.78 31.75
C LYS A 146 23.52 2.30 31.80
N GLN A 147 23.89 3.01 30.73
CA GLN A 147 23.75 4.46 30.66
C GLN A 147 22.28 4.88 30.71
N ILE A 148 21.41 4.20 29.95
CA ILE A 148 19.96 4.45 29.94
C ILE A 148 19.35 4.16 31.32
N ALA A 149 19.66 3.00 31.92
CA ALA A 149 19.20 2.68 33.27
C ALA A 149 19.74 3.67 34.32
N GLY A 150 20.96 4.18 34.14
CA GLY A 150 21.59 5.16 35.02
C GLY A 150 20.88 6.51 35.07
N ILE A 151 20.14 6.89 34.02
CA ILE A 151 19.27 8.08 34.02
C ILE A 151 17.82 7.76 34.39
N GLY A 152 17.52 6.51 34.76
CA GLY A 152 16.20 6.07 35.22
C GLY A 152 15.17 5.84 34.11
N SER A 153 15.57 5.78 32.84
CA SER A 153 14.62 5.54 31.75
C SER A 153 14.25 4.06 31.62
N ARG A 154 12.99 3.80 31.26
CA ARG A 154 12.52 2.50 30.80
C ARG A 154 13.18 2.15 29.46
N ILE A 155 13.62 0.90 29.31
CA ILE A 155 14.30 0.42 28.11
C ILE A 155 13.33 -0.42 27.26
N VAL A 156 13.30 -0.12 25.96
CA VAL A 156 12.68 -0.96 24.94
C VAL A 156 13.73 -1.31 23.90
N LEU A 157 14.12 -2.57 23.79
CA LEU A 157 15.07 -3.01 22.79
C LEU A 157 14.33 -3.47 21.53
N PHE A 158 14.75 -2.97 20.38
CA PHE A 158 14.39 -3.56 19.10
C PHE A 158 15.54 -4.44 18.64
N THR A 159 15.22 -5.65 18.17
CA THR A 159 16.21 -6.38 17.36
C THR A 159 16.52 -5.53 16.11
N PRO A 160 17.72 -5.63 15.51
CA PRO A 160 17.97 -4.93 14.25
C PRO A 160 16.95 -5.36 13.17
N SER A 161 16.37 -4.42 12.43
CA SER A 161 15.59 -4.75 11.23
C SER A 161 16.45 -5.56 10.23
N PRO A 162 15.83 -6.40 9.37
CA PRO A 162 16.61 -7.29 8.53
C PRO A 162 17.37 -6.52 7.44
N PHE A 163 18.51 -7.05 7.04
CA PHE A 163 19.08 -6.73 5.73
C PHE A 163 18.29 -7.54 4.70
N ASP A 164 17.72 -6.88 3.70
CA ASP A 164 16.96 -7.56 2.65
C ASP A 164 17.90 -8.40 1.77
N GLN A 165 18.17 -9.63 2.19
CA GLN A 165 18.97 -10.60 1.47
C GLN A 165 18.13 -11.56 0.61
N ILE A 166 16.80 -11.48 0.71
CA ILE A 166 15.87 -12.44 0.08
C ILE A 166 15.29 -11.92 -1.22
N SER A 167 15.11 -10.60 -1.37
CA SER A 167 14.57 -10.03 -2.61
C SER A 167 15.54 -10.26 -3.75
N LEU A 168 15.04 -10.70 -4.90
CA LEU A 168 15.89 -11.00 -6.03
C LEU A 168 16.24 -9.73 -6.81
N SER A 169 17.54 -9.44 -6.95
CA SER A 169 18.03 -8.39 -7.87
C SER A 169 18.22 -8.95 -9.27
N ARG A 170 18.05 -8.11 -10.29
CA ARG A 170 18.46 -8.44 -11.65
C ARG A 170 19.98 -8.29 -11.80
N GLY A 171 20.68 -9.43 -11.88
CA GLY A 171 22.04 -9.49 -12.39
C GLY A 171 22.09 -9.40 -13.93
N PRO A 172 23.29 -9.37 -14.53
CA PRO A 172 23.46 -9.28 -15.98
C PRO A 172 22.72 -10.40 -16.74
N ASP A 173 22.64 -11.61 -16.17
CA ASP A 173 22.09 -12.80 -16.84
C ASP A 173 21.05 -13.61 -16.03
N HIS A 174 20.79 -13.27 -14.76
CA HIS A 174 19.87 -14.01 -13.87
C HIS A 174 19.47 -13.22 -12.62
N LEU A 175 18.54 -13.78 -11.84
CA LEU A 175 18.16 -13.28 -10.51
C LEU A 175 19.14 -13.81 -9.45
N GLU A 176 19.77 -12.93 -8.68
CA GLU A 176 20.66 -13.32 -7.57
C GLU A 176 20.29 -12.63 -6.25
N PRO A 177 20.42 -13.32 -5.11
CA PRO A 177 20.44 -12.67 -3.80
C PRO A 177 21.74 -11.88 -3.63
N ALA A 178 21.65 -10.59 -3.29
CA ALA A 178 22.84 -9.81 -3.01
C ALA A 178 23.35 -10.07 -1.58
N ARG A 179 24.64 -10.42 -1.44
CA ARG A 179 25.35 -10.57 -0.16
C ARG A 179 24.63 -11.50 0.84
N PRO A 180 24.65 -12.83 0.61
CA PRO A 180 24.07 -13.78 1.55
C PRO A 180 24.71 -13.63 2.94
N ARG A 181 23.93 -13.88 3.99
CA ARG A 181 24.33 -13.98 5.40
C ARG A 181 24.56 -12.68 6.19
N VAL A 182 24.32 -11.50 5.61
CA VAL A 182 24.33 -10.28 6.42
C VAL A 182 23.29 -10.38 7.53
N ASN A 183 22.09 -10.90 7.21
CA ASN A 183 21.04 -11.07 8.21
C ASN A 183 21.39 -12.13 9.27
N ASP A 184 22.19 -13.15 8.93
CA ASP A 184 22.69 -14.13 9.92
C ASP A 184 23.51 -13.43 11.03
N GLY A 185 24.30 -12.41 10.67
CA GLY A 185 25.00 -11.57 11.63
C GLY A 185 24.05 -10.70 12.46
N LEU A 186 22.99 -10.16 11.83
CA LEU A 186 21.97 -9.37 12.52
C LEU A 186 21.13 -10.21 13.49
N LEU A 187 20.90 -11.49 13.19
CA LEU A 187 20.26 -12.43 14.10
C LEU A 187 21.12 -12.68 15.36
N LYS A 188 22.46 -12.74 15.22
CA LYS A 188 23.35 -12.77 16.40
C LYS A 188 23.28 -11.47 17.22
N CYS A 189 23.14 -10.31 16.57
CA CYS A 189 22.85 -9.07 17.27
C CYS A 189 21.48 -9.14 17.99
N ALA A 190 20.46 -9.73 17.36
CA ALA A 190 19.16 -9.95 18.00
C ALA A 190 19.25 -10.84 19.25
N ASP A 191 20.09 -11.87 19.26
CA ASP A 191 20.34 -12.71 20.44
C ASP A 191 20.96 -11.93 21.61
N HIS A 192 21.86 -10.98 21.31
CA HIS A 192 22.36 -10.04 22.31
C HIS A 192 21.23 -9.14 22.85
N CYS A 193 20.34 -8.62 22.00
CA CYS A 193 19.17 -7.86 22.45
C CYS A 193 18.27 -8.70 23.37
N ARG A 194 18.00 -9.96 23.03
CA ARG A 194 17.20 -10.89 23.86
C ARG A 194 17.80 -11.05 25.26
N THR A 195 19.10 -11.34 25.31
CA THR A 195 19.88 -11.51 26.55
C THR A 195 19.87 -10.23 27.39
N LEU A 196 20.07 -9.07 26.77
CA LEU A 196 20.08 -7.78 27.47
C LEU A 196 18.71 -7.42 27.99
N ALA A 197 17.65 -7.65 27.22
CA ALA A 197 16.32 -7.31 27.69
C ALA A 197 15.85 -8.21 28.85
N GLU A 198 16.33 -9.45 28.98
CA GLU A 198 16.15 -10.22 30.22
C GLU A 198 16.94 -9.62 31.39
N ARG A 199 18.21 -9.29 31.15
CA ARG A 199 19.11 -8.79 32.20
C ARG A 199 18.73 -7.41 32.75
N PHE A 200 18.16 -6.56 31.92
CA PHE A 200 17.76 -5.20 32.28
C PHE A 200 16.24 -5.05 32.51
N ASP A 201 15.48 -6.15 32.51
CA ASP A 201 14.01 -6.14 32.57
C ASP A 201 13.40 -5.18 31.53
N ALA A 202 13.96 -5.21 30.32
CA ALA A 202 13.53 -4.36 29.22
C ALA A 202 12.48 -5.07 28.37
N ALA A 203 11.57 -4.29 27.79
CA ALA A 203 10.73 -4.79 26.73
C ALA A 203 11.58 -5.11 25.49
N LEU A 204 11.16 -6.08 24.69
CA LEU A 204 11.82 -6.47 23.45
C LEU A 204 10.80 -6.57 22.32
N VAL A 205 11.11 -5.97 21.17
CA VAL A 205 10.33 -6.12 19.94
C VAL A 205 11.20 -6.72 18.83
N ASP A 206 10.77 -7.86 18.30
CA ASP A 206 11.48 -8.59 17.23
C ASP A 206 11.15 -8.01 15.85
N MET A 207 11.82 -6.90 15.53
CA MET A 207 11.76 -6.26 14.21
C MET A 207 12.36 -7.13 13.12
N ASN A 208 13.39 -7.94 13.41
CA ASN A 208 14.08 -8.72 12.38
C ASN A 208 13.12 -9.74 11.76
N THR A 209 12.56 -10.57 12.63
CA THR A 209 11.66 -11.65 12.23
C THR A 209 10.35 -11.09 11.71
N GLY A 210 9.78 -10.08 12.36
CA GLY A 210 8.51 -9.48 11.97
C GLY A 210 8.55 -8.88 10.55
N VAL A 211 9.57 -8.07 10.26
CA VAL A 211 9.72 -7.46 8.92
C VAL A 211 10.07 -8.50 7.86
N LEU A 212 10.91 -9.49 8.20
CA LEU A 212 11.27 -10.56 7.26
C LEU A 212 10.06 -11.38 6.83
N ARG A 213 9.14 -11.71 7.75
CA ARG A 213 7.90 -12.42 7.43
C ARG A 213 7.06 -11.70 6.39
N VAL A 214 6.91 -10.38 6.53
CA VAL A 214 6.16 -9.57 5.55
C VAL A 214 6.83 -9.64 4.17
N LEU A 215 8.16 -9.52 4.08
CA LEU A 215 8.87 -9.69 2.82
C LEU A 215 8.67 -11.08 2.21
N GLU A 216 8.81 -12.14 3.00
CA GLU A 216 8.62 -13.53 2.55
C GLU A 216 7.21 -13.79 2.02
N GLU A 217 6.19 -13.18 2.62
CA GLU A 217 4.81 -13.26 2.15
C GLU A 217 4.64 -12.59 0.79
N GLN A 218 5.19 -11.39 0.60
CA GLN A 218 5.14 -10.70 -0.69
C GLN A 218 5.91 -11.46 -1.78
N HIS A 219 6.99 -12.15 -1.42
CA HIS A 219 7.78 -12.96 -2.37
C HIS A 219 7.07 -14.21 -2.89
N ARG A 220 6.00 -14.67 -2.22
CA ARG A 220 5.14 -15.73 -2.77
C ARG A 220 4.43 -15.28 -4.04
N VAL A 221 4.25 -13.96 -4.22
CA VAL A 221 3.59 -13.34 -5.38
C VAL A 221 4.64 -12.75 -6.34
N ASP A 222 5.54 -11.91 -5.82
CA ASP A 222 6.61 -11.27 -6.59
C ASP A 222 7.95 -11.41 -5.85
N PRO A 223 8.85 -12.31 -6.29
CA PRO A 223 10.15 -12.50 -5.64
C PRO A 223 11.13 -11.33 -5.83
N THR A 224 10.76 -10.32 -6.62
CA THR A 224 11.50 -9.06 -6.78
C THR A 224 10.96 -7.93 -5.93
N PHE A 225 9.83 -8.12 -5.24
CA PHE A 225 9.24 -7.13 -4.36
C PHE A 225 10.23 -6.76 -3.25
N SER A 226 10.38 -5.47 -3.01
CA SER A 226 11.09 -4.96 -1.85
C SER A 226 10.52 -3.59 -1.48
N PHE A 227 10.51 -3.31 -0.20
CA PHE A 227 10.35 -1.98 0.36
C PHE A 227 11.66 -1.47 0.96
N TYR A 228 12.81 -2.03 0.54
CA TYR A 228 14.14 -1.55 0.92
C TYR A 228 14.81 -0.81 -0.24
N ASP A 229 15.73 0.10 0.12
CA ASP A 229 16.59 0.79 -0.82
C ASP A 229 17.44 -0.20 -1.65
N THR A 230 18.05 0.30 -2.73
CA THR A 230 18.93 -0.53 -3.59
C THR A 230 20.14 -1.13 -2.86
N ARG A 231 20.44 -0.62 -1.66
CA ARG A 231 21.50 -1.14 -0.78
C ARG A 231 20.97 -2.19 0.20
N ARG A 232 19.67 -2.46 0.22
CA ARG A 232 18.95 -3.48 1.01
C ARG A 232 18.98 -3.20 2.52
N VAL A 233 19.08 -1.93 2.89
CA VAL A 233 19.35 -1.51 4.27
C VAL A 233 18.24 -0.62 4.82
N HIS A 234 17.82 0.38 4.05
CA HIS A 234 16.87 1.37 4.51
C HIS A 234 15.49 1.02 3.96
N PRO A 235 14.50 0.73 4.80
CA PRO A 235 13.12 0.62 4.35
C PRO A 235 12.65 1.97 3.79
N ASP A 236 11.73 1.93 2.82
CA ASP A 236 10.91 3.08 2.44
C ASP A 236 9.75 3.29 3.42
N THR A 237 8.94 4.33 3.21
CA THR A 237 7.72 4.62 4.00
C THR A 237 6.87 3.39 4.33
N ARG A 238 6.69 2.45 3.39
CA ARG A 238 5.87 1.24 3.59
C ARG A 238 6.53 0.29 4.58
N GLY A 239 7.84 0.13 4.49
CA GLY A 239 8.61 -0.67 5.45
C GLY A 239 8.64 -0.03 6.84
N HIS A 240 8.74 1.29 6.92
CA HIS A 240 8.62 2.03 8.17
C HIS A 240 7.24 1.89 8.81
N PHE A 241 6.18 1.86 8.01
CA PHE A 241 4.82 1.58 8.48
C PHE A 241 4.69 0.16 9.06
N VAL A 242 5.27 -0.85 8.40
CA VAL A 242 5.32 -2.23 8.94
C VAL A 242 6.03 -2.26 10.30
N MET A 243 7.15 -1.55 10.45
CA MET A 243 7.88 -1.47 11.72
C MET A 243 7.06 -0.78 12.82
N ALA A 244 6.34 0.28 12.49
CA ALA A 244 5.42 0.95 13.42
C ALA A 244 4.28 0.01 13.86
N TYR A 245 3.67 -0.71 12.92
CA TYR A 245 2.66 -1.73 13.21
C TYR A 245 3.19 -2.80 14.17
N LEU A 246 4.38 -3.36 13.92
CA LEU A 246 4.98 -4.37 14.79
C LEU A 246 5.20 -3.84 16.22
N PHE A 247 5.65 -2.59 16.35
CA PHE A 247 5.84 -1.97 17.66
C PHE A 247 4.51 -1.76 18.39
N LEU A 248 3.51 -1.18 17.73
CA LEU A 248 2.19 -0.92 18.31
C LEU A 248 1.47 -2.22 18.68
N THR A 249 1.58 -3.27 17.86
CA THR A 249 1.06 -4.60 18.17
C THR A 249 1.78 -5.21 19.38
N ALA A 250 3.10 -5.08 19.48
CA ALA A 250 3.84 -5.52 20.66
C ALA A 250 3.47 -4.73 21.93
N GLN A 251 2.96 -3.50 21.77
CA GLN A 251 2.40 -2.71 22.87
C GLN A 251 0.98 -3.12 23.28
N GLY A 252 0.33 -4.01 22.53
CA GLY A 252 -1.10 -4.29 22.70
C GLY A 252 -1.97 -3.06 22.44
N ALA A 253 -1.54 -2.20 21.51
CA ALA A 253 -2.25 -0.96 21.20
C ALA A 253 -3.69 -1.21 20.74
N PRO A 254 -4.67 -0.40 21.18
CA PRO A 254 -6.08 -0.68 20.97
C PRO A 254 -6.50 -0.55 19.50
N ALA A 255 -7.22 -1.56 19.01
CA ALA A 255 -7.76 -1.56 17.66
C ALA A 255 -8.85 -0.51 17.42
N VAL A 256 -9.70 -0.30 18.44
CA VAL A 256 -10.94 0.47 18.33
C VAL A 256 -10.64 1.96 18.41
N VAL A 257 -11.04 2.71 17.38
CA VAL A 257 -11.14 4.18 17.37
C VAL A 257 -12.38 4.55 18.15
N SER A 258 -13.53 4.08 17.67
CA SER A 258 -14.83 4.14 18.31
C SER A 258 -15.70 3.00 17.77
N SER A 259 -16.78 2.66 18.48
CA SER A 259 -17.82 1.77 17.95
C SER A 259 -19.19 2.25 18.41
N VAL A 260 -20.11 2.37 17.45
CA VAL A 260 -21.50 2.76 17.69
C VAL A 260 -22.41 1.71 17.09
N LYS A 261 -23.35 1.22 17.89
CA LYS A 261 -24.44 0.35 17.43
C LYS A 261 -25.79 0.94 17.78
N ILE A 262 -26.61 1.19 16.78
CA ILE A 262 -27.98 1.71 16.91
C ILE A 262 -28.98 0.64 16.47
N ASP A 263 -30.02 0.43 17.27
CA ASP A 263 -31.24 -0.25 16.82
C ASP A 263 -32.28 0.82 16.45
N ALA A 264 -32.46 1.03 15.14
CA ALA A 264 -33.38 2.01 14.59
C ALA A 264 -34.85 1.68 14.90
N ALA A 265 -35.22 0.39 14.87
CA ALA A 265 -36.58 -0.05 15.14
C ALA A 265 -36.90 0.04 16.64
N GLY A 266 -35.95 -0.39 17.48
CA GLY A 266 -36.05 -0.28 18.94
C GLY A 266 -35.82 1.14 19.47
N ARG A 267 -35.31 2.06 18.65
CA ARG A 267 -34.97 3.46 18.99
C ARG A 267 -33.96 3.57 20.13
N THR A 268 -32.93 2.73 20.11
CA THR A 268 -31.94 2.66 21.19
C THR A 268 -30.51 2.64 20.69
N VAL A 269 -29.60 3.20 21.50
CA VAL A 269 -28.16 2.95 21.39
C VAL A 269 -27.88 1.63 22.08
N VAL A 270 -27.48 0.62 21.31
CA VAL A 270 -27.20 -0.73 21.79
C VAL A 270 -25.76 -0.83 22.32
N GLU A 271 -24.82 -0.18 21.64
CA GLU A 271 -23.41 -0.15 22.01
C GLU A 271 -22.82 1.23 21.72
N GLN A 272 -21.97 1.70 22.64
CA GLN A 272 -21.07 2.83 22.44
C GLN A 272 -19.73 2.54 23.13
N THR A 273 -18.67 2.43 22.35
CA THR A 273 -17.32 2.13 22.83
C THR A 273 -16.36 3.25 22.40
N ASN A 274 -15.62 3.81 23.34
CA ASN A 274 -14.69 4.93 23.13
C ASN A 274 -15.31 6.18 22.48
N CYS A 275 -16.61 6.39 22.71
CA CYS A 275 -17.36 7.55 22.27
C CYS A 275 -18.59 7.76 23.16
N THR A 276 -19.23 8.92 23.03
CA THR A 276 -20.56 9.19 23.58
C THR A 276 -21.54 9.47 22.46
N VAL A 277 -22.70 8.81 22.48
CA VAL A 277 -23.79 9.04 21.53
C VAL A 277 -24.91 9.82 22.22
N THR A 278 -25.39 10.89 21.58
CA THR A 278 -26.48 11.73 22.06
C THR A 278 -27.49 12.03 20.95
N GLU A 279 -28.63 12.61 21.29
CA GLU A 279 -29.60 13.18 20.33
C GLU A 279 -30.17 12.16 19.31
N LEU A 280 -30.25 10.87 19.69
CA LEU A 280 -30.81 9.83 18.81
C LEU A 280 -32.27 10.12 18.45
N THR A 281 -32.52 10.25 17.16
CA THR A 281 -33.85 10.41 16.55
C THR A 281 -34.00 9.39 15.43
N THR A 282 -35.08 8.62 15.45
CA THR A 282 -35.38 7.58 14.46
C THR A 282 -36.73 7.86 13.80
N GLY A 283 -36.77 7.86 12.47
CA GLY A 283 -37.97 7.90 11.64
C GLY A 283 -38.07 6.67 10.74
N ASP A 284 -39.10 6.62 9.89
CA ASP A 284 -39.34 5.47 9.01
C ASP A 284 -38.27 5.33 7.92
N THR A 285 -37.71 6.45 7.49
CA THR A 285 -36.72 6.52 6.38
C THR A 285 -35.39 7.13 6.81
N SER A 286 -35.24 7.60 8.04
CA SER A 286 -34.00 8.21 8.50
C SER A 286 -33.67 7.93 9.97
N VAL A 287 -32.38 7.93 10.30
CA VAL A 287 -31.85 7.84 11.66
C VAL A 287 -30.79 8.91 11.83
N GLN A 288 -30.89 9.70 12.89
CA GLN A 288 -29.97 10.78 13.21
C GLN A 288 -29.48 10.66 14.65
N PHE A 289 -28.21 10.97 14.89
CA PHE A 289 -27.60 10.99 16.22
C PHE A 289 -26.30 11.79 16.19
N THR A 290 -25.82 12.22 17.34
CA THR A 290 -24.53 12.93 17.48
C THR A 290 -23.54 12.00 18.17
N VAL A 291 -22.31 11.90 17.64
CA VAL A 291 -21.23 11.11 18.23
C VAL A 291 -20.07 12.03 18.59
N LYS A 292 -19.65 12.00 19.84
CA LYS A 292 -18.34 12.52 20.27
C LYS A 292 -17.41 11.35 20.52
N ALA A 293 -16.47 11.10 19.60
CA ALA A 293 -15.43 10.09 19.80
C ALA A 293 -14.36 10.59 20.80
N ASN A 294 -13.62 9.67 21.40
CA ASN A 294 -12.44 10.00 22.24
C ASN A 294 -11.12 9.77 21.49
N ALA A 295 -11.17 9.40 20.21
CA ALA A 295 -10.02 9.18 19.34
C ALA A 295 -10.39 9.53 17.90
N LEU A 296 -9.36 9.80 17.09
CA LEU A 296 -9.45 9.95 15.64
C LEU A 296 -9.02 8.65 14.94
N PRO A 297 -9.52 8.39 13.71
CA PRO A 297 -8.95 7.35 12.87
C PRO A 297 -7.50 7.69 12.51
N PHE A 298 -6.68 6.66 12.28
CA PHE A 298 -5.34 6.84 11.77
C PHE A 298 -5.39 7.09 10.24
N PRO A 299 -4.83 8.20 9.74
CA PRO A 299 -4.84 8.49 8.31
C PRO A 299 -3.75 7.67 7.60
N THR A 300 -4.10 7.00 6.51
CA THR A 300 -3.21 6.10 5.78
C THR A 300 -2.73 6.64 4.43
N ASP A 301 -3.00 7.92 4.15
CA ASP A 301 -2.77 8.58 2.86
C ASP A 301 -1.30 8.52 2.43
N GLU A 302 -0.39 8.79 3.34
CA GLU A 302 1.06 8.81 3.08
C GLU A 302 1.63 7.40 2.83
N VAL A 303 1.06 6.39 3.49
CA VAL A 303 1.46 4.98 3.33
C VAL A 303 0.94 4.41 2.01
N GLY A 304 -0.24 4.89 1.59
CA GLY A 304 -0.94 4.43 0.41
C GLY A 304 -1.53 3.01 0.55
N PRO A 305 -2.41 2.62 -0.37
CA PRO A 305 -3.10 1.33 -0.37
C PRO A 305 -2.14 0.13 -0.35
N LEU A 306 -1.05 0.15 -1.12
CA LEU A 306 -0.06 -0.94 -1.12
C LEU A 306 0.61 -1.13 0.24
N GLY A 307 0.97 -0.05 0.94
CA GLY A 307 1.62 -0.15 2.25
C GLY A 307 0.66 -0.64 3.33
N VAL A 308 -0.60 -0.18 3.30
CA VAL A 308 -1.66 -0.64 4.22
C VAL A 308 -1.92 -2.13 4.06
N ARG A 309 -1.80 -2.69 2.85
CA ARG A 309 -2.02 -4.13 2.59
C ARG A 309 -0.88 -5.04 3.08
N LEU A 310 0.27 -4.49 3.46
CA LEU A 310 1.40 -5.29 3.95
C LEU A 310 1.16 -5.91 5.32
N VAL A 311 0.25 -5.32 6.11
CA VAL A 311 -0.08 -5.73 7.48
C VAL A 311 -1.58 -5.52 7.71
N PRO A 312 -2.24 -6.26 8.61
CA PRO A 312 -3.67 -6.08 8.91
C PRO A 312 -3.95 -4.82 9.75
N PHE A 313 -3.28 -3.70 9.48
CA PHE A 313 -3.32 -2.49 10.30
C PHE A 313 -4.74 -1.94 10.45
N THR A 314 -5.51 -1.87 9.36
CA THR A 314 -6.85 -1.29 9.41
C THR A 314 -7.76 -2.08 10.35
N ASP A 315 -7.67 -3.39 10.30
CA ASP A 315 -8.53 -4.25 11.12
C ASP A 315 -7.98 -4.39 12.54
N GLU A 316 -6.67 -4.33 12.77
CA GLU A 316 -6.08 -4.55 14.10
C GLU A 316 -5.77 -3.28 14.90
N LEU A 317 -5.64 -2.13 14.25
CA LEU A 317 -5.23 -0.86 14.87
C LEU A 317 -6.10 0.33 14.45
N ASN A 318 -7.06 0.18 13.52
CA ASN A 318 -7.82 1.31 12.98
C ASN A 318 -9.31 1.03 12.70
N ARG A 319 -10.06 0.60 13.73
CA ARG A 319 -11.49 0.27 13.62
C ARG A 319 -12.39 1.37 14.17
N GLU A 320 -13.06 2.10 13.30
CA GLU A 320 -14.12 3.07 13.63
C GLU A 320 -15.47 2.51 13.15
N ALA A 321 -16.13 1.72 13.99
CA ALA A 321 -17.28 0.92 13.56
C ALA A 321 -18.61 1.68 13.73
N LEU A 322 -19.42 1.72 12.67
CA LEU A 322 -20.81 2.17 12.70
C LEU A 322 -21.74 1.02 12.29
N CYS A 323 -22.65 0.65 13.19
CA CYS A 323 -23.67 -0.37 12.95
C CYS A 323 -25.07 0.20 13.20
N VAL A 324 -25.98 0.06 12.24
CA VAL A 324 -27.38 0.50 12.34
C VAL A 324 -28.30 -0.64 11.92
N THR A 325 -28.92 -1.30 12.89
CA THR A 325 -29.88 -2.38 12.66
C THR A 325 -31.32 -1.86 12.66
N GLY A 326 -32.28 -2.65 12.16
CA GLY A 326 -33.70 -2.28 12.18
C GLY A 326 -34.11 -1.25 11.11
N LEU A 327 -33.23 -0.94 10.16
CA LEU A 327 -33.55 -0.17 8.97
C LEU A 327 -34.43 -0.99 8.01
N GLN A 328 -35.25 -0.29 7.21
CA GLN A 328 -35.95 -0.93 6.10
C GLN A 328 -34.93 -1.37 5.03
N SER A 329 -35.25 -2.43 4.27
CA SER A 329 -34.39 -2.84 3.15
C SER A 329 -34.24 -1.71 2.13
N GLY A 330 -33.03 -1.53 1.60
CA GLY A 330 -32.72 -0.57 0.55
C GLY A 330 -31.41 0.18 0.81
N ALA A 331 -31.14 1.16 -0.03
CA ALA A 331 -29.95 1.99 0.04
C ALA A 331 -30.17 3.23 0.89
N TYR A 332 -29.11 3.62 1.60
CA TYR A 332 -29.06 4.74 2.51
C TYR A 332 -27.85 5.62 2.16
N ALA A 333 -28.07 6.92 2.07
CA ALA A 333 -26.99 7.91 2.14
C ALA A 333 -26.62 8.12 3.60
N LEU A 334 -25.31 8.14 3.89
CA LEU A 334 -24.75 8.54 5.18
C LEU A 334 -24.20 9.96 5.05
N LYS A 335 -24.66 10.84 5.93
CA LYS A 335 -24.13 12.18 6.11
C LYS A 335 -23.47 12.33 7.48
N ILE A 336 -22.39 13.09 7.53
CA ILE A 336 -21.72 13.52 8.76
C ILE A 336 -21.51 15.03 8.66
N ASP A 337 -22.08 15.79 9.59
CA ASP A 337 -22.07 17.26 9.58
C ASP A 337 -22.65 17.87 8.29
N GLU A 338 -23.80 17.36 7.87
CA GLU A 338 -24.53 17.76 6.64
C GLU A 338 -23.86 17.37 5.31
N GLU A 339 -22.58 17.01 5.34
CA GLU A 339 -21.83 16.49 4.19
C GLU A 339 -22.14 15.02 3.97
N GLU A 340 -22.42 14.64 2.72
CA GLU A 340 -22.61 13.24 2.34
C GLU A 340 -21.27 12.54 2.19
N VAL A 341 -21.05 11.51 3.00
CA VAL A 341 -19.76 10.81 3.07
C VAL A 341 -19.83 9.42 2.43
N GLY A 342 -21.01 8.94 2.04
CA GLY A 342 -21.11 7.68 1.31
C GLY A 342 -22.52 7.12 1.23
N HIS A 343 -22.65 6.06 0.44
CA HIS A 343 -23.88 5.31 0.28
C HIS A 343 -23.66 3.84 0.68
N TYR A 344 -24.61 3.28 1.42
CA TYR A 344 -24.55 1.93 1.95
C TYR A 344 -25.90 1.22 1.82
N GLU A 345 -25.87 -0.10 1.64
CA GLU A 345 -27.09 -0.90 1.78
C GLU A 345 -27.44 -1.04 3.28
N ALA A 346 -28.74 -1.14 3.59
CA ALA A 346 -29.21 -1.35 4.96
C ALA A 346 -28.54 -2.57 5.63
N ARG A 347 -28.25 -3.62 4.86
CA ARG A 347 -27.55 -4.81 5.35
C ARG A 347 -26.10 -4.51 5.73
N ASP A 348 -25.41 -3.65 4.99
CA ASP A 348 -24.00 -3.32 5.24
C ASP A 348 -23.89 -2.47 6.51
N LEU A 349 -24.85 -1.55 6.70
CA LEU A 349 -25.01 -0.80 7.96
C LEU A 349 -25.37 -1.74 9.12
N ALA A 350 -26.22 -2.75 8.91
CA ALA A 350 -26.57 -3.71 9.94
C ALA A 350 -25.39 -4.62 10.33
N ASP A 351 -24.56 -5.02 9.35
CA ASP A 351 -23.35 -5.82 9.58
C ASP A 351 -22.23 -4.99 10.24
N GLY A 352 -22.21 -3.68 9.95
CA GLY A 352 -21.28 -2.72 10.50
C GLY A 352 -20.21 -2.31 9.48
N ILE A 353 -20.09 -1.00 9.26
CA ILE A 353 -19.07 -0.42 8.39
C ILE A 353 -17.91 0.15 9.21
N ASN A 354 -16.69 0.13 8.66
CA ASN A 354 -15.54 0.78 9.27
C ASN A 354 -15.29 2.15 8.62
N LEU A 355 -15.66 3.22 9.31
CA LEU A 355 -15.54 4.61 8.87
C LEU A 355 -14.09 5.09 8.77
N ALA A 356 -13.13 4.42 9.44
CA ALA A 356 -11.71 4.74 9.29
C ALA A 356 -11.16 4.46 7.88
N LYS A 357 -11.93 3.73 7.03
CA LYS A 357 -11.64 3.53 5.60
C LYS A 357 -12.21 4.65 4.71
N ASN A 358 -13.03 5.54 5.28
CA ASN A 358 -13.74 6.58 4.54
C ASN A 358 -13.04 7.94 4.74
N ARG A 359 -12.30 8.34 3.70
CA ARG A 359 -11.51 9.57 3.69
C ARG A 359 -12.37 10.83 3.70
N GLU A 360 -13.64 10.74 3.31
CA GLU A 360 -14.55 11.88 3.24
C GLU A 360 -15.10 12.30 4.61
N THR A 361 -14.90 11.49 5.65
CA THR A 361 -15.44 11.83 6.98
C THR A 361 -14.70 13.02 7.61
N PRO A 362 -15.40 13.95 8.29
CA PRO A 362 -14.78 15.10 8.94
C PRO A 362 -13.67 14.73 9.93
N GLN A 363 -13.86 13.66 10.70
CA GLN A 363 -12.86 13.18 11.65
C GLN A 363 -11.62 12.56 10.97
N TYR A 364 -11.77 11.96 9.78
CA TYR A 364 -10.62 11.51 8.98
C TYR A 364 -9.84 12.71 8.43
N GLN A 365 -10.53 13.74 7.92
CA GLN A 365 -9.90 14.98 7.48
C GLN A 365 -9.18 15.71 8.61
N GLN A 366 -9.76 15.70 9.82
CA GLN A 366 -9.07 16.17 11.02
C GLN A 366 -7.79 15.36 11.28
N ALA A 367 -7.84 14.04 11.17
CA ALA A 367 -6.67 13.18 11.36
C ALA A 367 -5.57 13.46 10.30
N VAL A 368 -5.94 13.68 9.04
CA VAL A 368 -5.02 14.12 7.97
C VAL A 368 -4.35 15.44 8.32
N HIS A 369 -5.08 16.38 8.92
CA HIS A 369 -4.50 17.63 9.41
C HIS A 369 -3.47 17.39 10.52
N VAL A 370 -3.77 16.51 11.49
CA VAL A 370 -2.82 16.09 12.53
C VAL A 370 -1.55 15.49 11.90
N ALA A 371 -1.70 14.57 10.93
CA ALA A 371 -0.58 13.97 10.21
C ALA A 371 0.27 15.02 9.51
N THR A 372 -0.35 16.00 8.84
CA THR A 372 0.35 17.10 8.16
C THR A 372 1.19 17.94 9.13
N VAL A 373 0.64 18.27 10.30
CA VAL A 373 1.38 19.02 11.34
C VAL A 373 2.52 18.17 11.91
N ASN A 374 2.28 16.87 12.13
CA ASN A 374 3.31 15.96 12.66
C ASN A 374 4.46 15.79 11.66
N ARG A 375 4.14 15.70 10.36
CA ARG A 375 5.12 15.61 9.29
C ARG A 375 6.04 16.83 9.23
N LYS A 376 5.46 18.04 9.27
CA LYS A 376 6.25 19.28 9.36
C LYS A 376 7.19 19.29 10.57
N ARG A 377 6.71 18.82 11.72
CA ARG A 377 7.55 18.68 12.93
C ARG A 377 8.66 17.65 12.71
N GLY A 378 8.37 16.53 12.05
CA GLY A 378 9.32 15.50 11.65
C GLY A 378 10.43 16.04 10.74
N ASP A 379 10.07 16.80 9.71
CA ASP A 379 11.03 17.43 8.78
C ASP A 379 12.03 18.33 9.53
N LEU A 380 11.54 19.15 10.47
CA LEU A 380 12.40 19.99 11.31
C LEU A 380 13.29 19.15 12.23
N SER A 381 12.76 18.07 12.80
CA SER A 381 13.54 17.10 13.58
C SER A 381 14.66 16.48 12.73
N CYS A 382 14.37 16.02 11.52
CA CYS A 382 15.35 15.49 10.56
C CYS A 382 16.46 16.51 10.27
N ARG A 383 16.11 17.78 10.01
CA ARG A 383 17.11 18.85 9.80
C ARG A 383 18.05 19.00 11.00
N LEU A 384 17.51 18.99 12.22
CA LEU A 384 18.32 19.04 13.44
C LEU A 384 19.19 17.78 13.60
N ARG A 385 18.72 16.61 13.18
CA ARG A 385 19.53 15.38 13.17
C ARG A 385 20.66 15.42 12.15
N GLY A 386 20.43 16.01 10.97
CA GLY A 386 21.47 16.30 9.99
C GLY A 386 22.57 17.20 10.57
N MET A 387 22.19 18.21 11.36
CA MET A 387 23.17 19.04 12.06
C MET A 387 23.95 18.26 13.12
N ALA A 388 23.24 17.50 13.95
CA ALA A 388 23.85 16.66 14.97
C ALA A 388 24.82 15.63 14.37
N LEU A 389 24.52 15.06 13.20
CA LEU A 389 25.42 14.17 12.47
C LEU A 389 26.77 14.83 12.18
N ILE A 390 26.76 16.06 11.68
CA ILE A 390 27.99 16.79 11.37
C ILE A 390 28.76 17.14 12.64
N GLU A 391 28.07 17.59 13.69
CA GLU A 391 28.69 17.98 14.95
C GLU A 391 29.34 16.80 15.69
N LEU A 392 28.64 15.66 15.73
CA LEU A 392 29.05 14.48 16.49
C LEU A 392 30.11 13.65 15.76
N LYS A 393 30.13 13.68 14.42
CA LYS A 393 31.05 12.87 13.61
C LYS A 393 32.15 13.71 12.98
N SER A 394 31.79 14.68 12.14
CA SER A 394 32.75 15.42 11.33
C SER A 394 33.47 16.52 12.11
N LEU A 395 32.77 17.27 12.97
CA LEU A 395 33.35 18.33 13.81
C LEU A 395 33.83 17.83 15.17
N ARG A 396 33.83 16.52 15.41
CA ARG A 396 34.26 15.94 16.69
C ARG A 396 35.66 16.38 17.12
N HIS A 397 36.56 16.52 16.16
CA HIS A 397 37.96 16.90 16.38
C HIS A 397 38.24 18.35 15.95
N PHE A 398 37.21 19.15 15.74
CA PHE A 398 37.37 20.57 15.47
C PHE A 398 37.71 21.30 16.78
N GLU A 399 38.87 21.95 16.79
CA GLU A 399 39.43 22.68 17.95
C GLU A 399 39.22 24.20 17.85
N GLY A 400 38.64 24.70 16.76
CA GLY A 400 38.35 26.12 16.56
C GLY A 400 37.07 26.59 17.26
N ASP A 401 36.73 27.87 17.06
CA ASP A 401 35.51 28.46 17.63
C ASP A 401 34.26 27.92 16.92
N ARG A 402 33.39 27.22 17.66
CA ARG A 402 32.14 26.62 17.15
C ARG A 402 31.04 27.66 16.86
N THR A 403 31.27 28.92 17.20
CA THR A 403 30.41 30.04 16.82
C THR A 403 30.86 30.70 15.51
N ASP A 404 32.07 30.41 15.05
CA ASP A 404 32.63 30.93 13.81
C ASP A 404 32.35 29.98 12.63
N MET A 405 31.33 30.33 11.84
CA MET A 405 30.93 29.56 10.65
C MET A 405 32.04 29.50 9.59
N ALA A 406 32.92 30.50 9.50
CA ALA A 406 34.01 30.49 8.52
C ALA A 406 35.07 29.45 8.90
N GLN A 407 35.43 29.35 10.18
CA GLN A 407 36.36 28.32 10.66
C GLN A 407 35.79 26.91 10.48
N MET A 408 34.52 26.70 10.82
CA MET A 408 33.87 25.41 10.63
C MET A 408 33.78 25.03 9.14
N THR A 409 33.41 25.97 8.27
CA THR A 409 33.34 25.75 6.82
C THR A 409 34.70 25.34 6.26
N ALA A 410 35.76 26.08 6.58
CA ALA A 410 37.12 25.75 6.13
C ALA A 410 37.58 24.36 6.60
N PHE A 411 37.20 23.96 7.81
CA PHE A 411 37.51 22.64 8.33
C PHE A 411 36.73 21.52 7.61
N LEU A 412 35.43 21.73 7.34
CA LEU A 412 34.60 20.79 6.60
C LEU A 412 35.05 20.66 5.13
N ASP A 413 35.41 21.76 4.47
CA ASP A 413 35.94 21.76 3.11
C ASP A 413 37.23 20.95 3.00
N LYS A 414 38.14 21.10 3.97
CA LYS A 414 39.37 20.29 4.05
C LYS A 414 39.05 18.79 4.19
N GLN A 415 38.07 18.45 5.03
CA GLN A 415 37.64 17.05 5.15
C GLN A 415 36.99 16.54 3.87
N LEU A 416 36.17 17.35 3.21
CA LEU A 416 35.50 16.97 1.97
C LEU A 416 36.52 16.70 0.85
N ALA A 417 37.53 17.55 0.71
CA ALA A 417 38.64 17.35 -0.24
C ALA A 417 39.38 16.03 0.03
N ALA A 418 39.59 15.66 1.29
CA ALA A 418 40.22 14.38 1.65
C ALA A 418 39.33 13.15 1.34
N MET A 419 38.03 13.35 1.10
CA MET A 419 37.09 12.30 0.70
C MET A 419 36.94 12.18 -0.82
N GLU A 420 37.64 12.97 -1.62
CA GLU A 420 37.53 12.91 -3.09
C GLU A 420 37.80 11.48 -3.62
N GLY A 421 36.96 11.04 -4.56
CA GLY A 421 36.99 9.68 -5.12
C GLY A 421 36.43 8.58 -4.21
N LYS A 422 36.02 8.89 -2.97
CA LYS A 422 35.34 7.90 -2.11
C LYS A 422 33.85 7.77 -2.46
N PRO A 423 33.25 6.56 -2.34
CA PRO A 423 31.82 6.37 -2.63
C PRO A 423 30.88 7.24 -1.80
N TRP A 424 31.30 7.66 -0.60
CA TRP A 424 30.52 8.51 0.31
C TRP A 424 30.77 10.02 0.14
N HIS A 425 31.63 10.43 -0.79
CA HIS A 425 31.94 11.85 -1.03
C HIS A 425 30.69 12.68 -1.33
N GLY A 426 29.82 12.20 -2.24
CA GLY A 426 28.59 12.90 -2.61
C GLY A 426 27.60 13.07 -1.44
N PHE A 427 27.53 12.06 -0.56
CA PHE A 427 26.72 12.15 0.66
C PHE A 427 27.22 13.27 1.59
N TYR A 428 28.51 13.25 1.94
CA TYR A 428 29.06 14.29 2.84
C TYR A 428 29.09 15.67 2.21
N LYS A 429 29.27 15.77 0.88
CA LYS A 429 29.15 17.05 0.16
C LYS A 429 27.78 17.69 0.42
N LYS A 430 26.70 16.91 0.28
CA LYS A 430 25.34 17.37 0.57
C LYS A 430 25.20 17.74 2.04
N GLN A 431 25.57 16.84 2.96
CA GLN A 431 25.39 17.05 4.40
C GLN A 431 26.17 18.26 4.94
N PHE A 432 27.37 18.55 4.40
CA PHE A 432 28.13 19.74 4.79
C PHE A 432 27.49 21.02 4.27
N ALA A 433 26.99 21.02 3.03
CA ALA A 433 26.23 22.16 2.49
C ALA A 433 24.98 22.43 3.33
N ASP A 434 24.18 21.39 3.60
CA ASP A 434 22.97 21.47 4.42
C ASP A 434 23.28 21.98 5.84
N TYR A 435 24.41 21.55 6.44
CA TYR A 435 24.85 22.05 7.75
C TYR A 435 25.24 23.53 7.70
N ILE A 436 26.05 23.94 6.73
CA ILE A 436 26.54 25.33 6.62
C ILE A 436 25.36 26.29 6.41
N GLU A 437 24.41 25.90 5.55
CA GLU A 437 23.19 26.67 5.31
C GLU A 437 22.25 26.67 6.52
N GLY A 438 22.04 25.51 7.15
CA GLY A 438 21.02 25.35 8.19
C GLY A 438 21.44 25.79 9.58
N LYS A 439 22.72 25.64 9.95
CA LYS A 439 23.22 25.87 11.33
C LYS A 439 22.92 27.28 11.87
N PRO A 440 23.03 28.38 11.09
CA PRO A 440 22.64 29.71 11.54
C PRO A 440 21.16 29.82 11.98
N HIS A 441 20.28 28.96 11.44
CA HIS A 441 18.84 28.95 11.70
C HIS A 441 18.41 27.93 12.76
N GLU A 442 19.34 27.28 13.46
CA GLU A 442 19.02 26.18 14.38
C GLU A 442 18.04 26.60 15.49
N ALA A 443 18.22 27.80 16.07
CA ALA A 443 17.35 28.30 17.12
C ALA A 443 15.91 28.52 16.63
N GLU A 444 15.75 29.02 15.40
CA GLU A 444 14.45 29.23 14.74
C GLU A 444 13.75 27.88 14.50
N ILE A 445 14.49 26.91 13.94
CA ILE A 445 14.00 25.54 13.70
C ILE A 445 13.53 24.89 15.00
N ARG A 446 14.29 25.03 16.09
CA ARG A 446 13.91 24.49 17.42
C ARG A 446 12.65 25.15 17.96
N ALA A 447 12.52 26.47 17.81
CA ALA A 447 11.35 27.21 18.25
C ALA A 447 10.09 26.82 17.46
N GLU A 448 10.20 26.69 16.14
CA GLU A 448 9.11 26.26 15.26
C GLU A 448 8.68 24.82 15.57
N MET A 449 9.64 23.89 15.72
CA MET A 449 9.34 22.51 16.10
C MET A 449 8.61 22.42 17.45
N ALA A 450 8.98 23.27 18.42
CA ALA A 450 8.30 23.35 19.72
C ALA A 450 6.88 23.97 19.62
N ALA A 451 6.66 24.91 18.70
CA ALA A 451 5.33 25.46 18.43
C ALA A 451 4.43 24.40 17.78
N LEU A 452 4.93 23.68 16.77
CA LEU A 452 4.21 22.57 16.12
C LEU A 452 3.85 21.47 17.12
N ALA A 453 4.74 21.14 18.06
CA ALA A 453 4.46 20.16 19.11
C ALA A 453 3.25 20.55 19.98
N LYS A 454 3.06 21.84 20.28
CA LYS A 454 1.87 22.34 21.00
C LYS A 454 0.63 22.33 20.12
N ASP A 455 0.78 22.70 18.86
CA ASP A 455 -0.34 22.71 17.91
C ASP A 455 -0.91 21.30 17.70
N LEU A 456 -0.08 20.26 17.70
CA LEU A 456 -0.53 18.87 17.56
C LEU A 456 -1.62 18.49 18.57
N TYR A 457 -1.43 18.79 19.86
CA TYR A 457 -2.41 18.48 20.91
C TYR A 457 -3.61 19.43 20.93
N ARG A 458 -3.54 20.56 20.22
CA ARG A 458 -4.68 21.44 19.99
C ARG A 458 -5.56 20.91 18.85
N VAL A 459 -4.95 20.42 17.77
CA VAL A 459 -5.69 20.01 16.56
C VAL A 459 -6.15 18.56 16.57
N ASN A 460 -5.61 17.70 17.44
CA ASN A 460 -5.98 16.29 17.54
C ASN A 460 -7.21 16.01 18.41
N GLN A 461 -7.83 17.02 19.00
CA GLN A 461 -8.97 16.87 19.90
C GLN A 461 -10.25 16.54 19.11
N PRO A 462 -10.83 15.33 19.24
CA PRO A 462 -12.05 14.99 18.52
C PRO A 462 -13.22 15.88 18.93
N VAL A 463 -14.02 16.29 17.95
CA VAL A 463 -15.24 17.09 18.17
C VAL A 463 -16.49 16.25 17.98
N PRO A 464 -17.65 16.65 18.55
CA PRO A 464 -18.92 15.99 18.25
C PRO A 464 -19.30 16.18 16.78
N HIS A 465 -19.68 15.08 16.11
CA HIS A 465 -20.16 15.09 14.74
C HIS A 465 -21.61 14.57 14.68
N ARG A 466 -22.43 15.17 13.82
CA ARG A 466 -23.84 14.79 13.63
C ARG A 466 -23.96 13.82 12.46
N TYR A 467 -24.45 12.61 12.75
CA TYR A 467 -24.67 11.53 11.79
C TYR A 467 -26.12 11.52 11.35
N GLU A 468 -26.34 11.27 10.06
CA GLU A 468 -27.65 11.03 9.49
C GLU A 468 -27.58 9.94 8.42
N THR A 469 -28.33 8.85 8.60
CA THR A 469 -28.57 7.86 7.55
C THR A 469 -29.98 8.05 7.00
N THR A 470 -30.13 8.29 5.70
CA THR A 470 -31.44 8.52 5.05
C THR A 470 -31.61 7.59 3.86
N ARG A 471 -32.76 6.91 3.78
CA ARG A 471 -33.10 5.99 2.69
C ARG A 471 -33.23 6.75 1.37
N VAL A 472 -32.48 6.35 0.35
CA VAL A 472 -32.45 7.00 -0.98
C VAL A 472 -33.08 6.14 -2.08
N GLY A 473 -33.30 4.85 -1.84
CA GLY A 473 -33.90 3.97 -2.85
C GLY A 473 -33.92 2.51 -2.41
N ASP A 474 -34.36 1.65 -3.33
CA ASP A 474 -34.42 0.19 -3.10
C ASP A 474 -33.06 -0.49 -3.28
N MET A 475 -32.13 0.16 -4.00
CA MET A 475 -30.78 -0.30 -4.30
C MET A 475 -29.85 0.92 -4.33
N LEU A 476 -28.54 0.70 -4.15
CA LEU A 476 -27.54 1.77 -4.27
C LEU A 476 -27.68 2.51 -5.62
N PRO A 477 -27.63 3.85 -5.63
CA PRO A 477 -27.55 4.59 -6.88
C PRO A 477 -26.29 4.17 -7.63
N LEU A 478 -26.42 4.00 -8.95
CA LEU A 478 -25.25 3.84 -9.82
C LEU A 478 -24.37 5.08 -9.63
N PRO A 479 -23.04 4.95 -9.50
CA PRO A 479 -22.17 6.10 -9.35
C PRO A 479 -22.39 7.05 -10.52
N ASP A 480 -22.67 8.32 -10.22
CA ASP A 480 -22.67 9.37 -11.23
C ASP A 480 -21.32 9.34 -11.94
N THR A 481 -21.32 9.34 -13.27
CA THR A 481 -20.12 9.38 -14.13
C THR A 481 -19.37 10.73 -14.03
N ALA A 482 -19.56 11.48 -12.95
CA ALA A 482 -18.95 12.77 -12.70
C ALA A 482 -17.51 12.57 -12.21
N VAL A 483 -16.57 12.66 -13.15
CA VAL A 483 -15.13 12.98 -13.04
C VAL A 483 -14.57 12.95 -11.60
N THR A 484 -14.30 11.76 -11.09
CA THR A 484 -13.45 11.52 -9.92
C THR A 484 -11.98 11.45 -10.35
N GLU A 485 -11.03 11.31 -9.42
CA GLU A 485 -9.60 11.05 -9.69
C GLU A 485 -9.36 9.90 -10.70
N GLU A 486 -10.35 9.03 -10.91
CA GLU A 486 -10.38 8.01 -11.97
C GLU A 486 -10.22 8.57 -13.40
N ALA A 487 -10.57 9.83 -13.64
CA ALA A 487 -10.56 10.42 -14.99
C ALA A 487 -9.16 10.83 -15.48
N VAL A 488 -8.14 10.83 -14.61
CA VAL A 488 -6.77 11.19 -15.03
C VAL A 488 -6.33 10.22 -16.11
N GLY A 489 -6.12 10.72 -17.33
CA GLY A 489 -5.68 9.94 -18.47
C GLY A 489 -6.72 9.02 -19.10
N LEU A 490 -8.00 9.07 -18.72
CA LEU A 490 -9.08 8.35 -19.41
C LEU A 490 -9.36 9.03 -20.76
N THR A 491 -9.18 8.32 -21.87
CA THR A 491 -9.40 8.87 -23.22
C THR A 491 -10.68 8.35 -23.87
N PHE A 492 -11.16 7.19 -23.45
CA PHE A 492 -12.33 6.57 -24.06
C PHE A 492 -13.13 5.75 -23.06
N HIS A 493 -14.43 5.99 -22.96
CA HIS A 493 -15.33 5.30 -22.04
C HIS A 493 -16.66 4.97 -22.71
N LEU A 494 -17.03 3.70 -22.66
CA LEU A 494 -18.34 3.19 -23.07
C LEU A 494 -19.00 2.54 -21.85
N PRO A 495 -19.92 3.24 -21.17
CA PRO A 495 -20.67 2.67 -20.04
C PRO A 495 -21.73 1.66 -20.48
N PHE A 496 -22.08 1.64 -21.78
CA PHE A 496 -23.10 0.81 -22.40
C PHE A 496 -24.54 0.93 -21.87
N ASP A 497 -24.82 1.86 -20.95
CA ASP A 497 -26.15 2.06 -20.34
C ASP A 497 -27.26 2.44 -21.35
N ARG A 498 -27.76 1.43 -22.06
CA ARG A 498 -28.72 1.47 -23.17
C ARG A 498 -28.32 2.44 -24.30
N SER A 499 -27.04 2.75 -24.38
CA SER A 499 -26.45 3.65 -25.36
C SER A 499 -25.17 3.03 -25.92
N LEU A 500 -24.99 3.16 -27.23
CA LEU A 500 -23.74 2.81 -27.90
C LEU A 500 -22.78 4.00 -28.02
N ALA A 501 -23.14 5.17 -27.51
CA ALA A 501 -22.30 6.36 -27.57
C ALA A 501 -21.23 6.35 -26.46
N ALA A 502 -20.00 6.78 -26.81
CA ALA A 502 -18.95 7.00 -25.81
C ALA A 502 -19.28 8.21 -24.92
N ALA A 503 -19.01 8.06 -23.62
CA ALA A 503 -19.20 9.09 -22.59
C ALA A 503 -18.06 10.13 -22.57
N THR A 504 -16.91 9.82 -23.16
CA THR A 504 -15.75 10.72 -23.30
C THR A 504 -15.37 10.89 -24.78
N GLY A 505 -15.05 12.12 -25.19
CA GLY A 505 -14.66 12.49 -26.55
C GLY A 505 -15.67 13.42 -27.23
N GLU A 506 -15.30 14.69 -27.41
CA GLU A 506 -16.04 15.57 -28.31
C GLU A 506 -15.59 15.39 -29.77
N PRO A 507 -16.52 15.35 -30.73
CA PRO A 507 -17.95 15.13 -30.56
C PRO A 507 -18.25 13.64 -30.28
N VAL A 508 -19.30 13.39 -29.49
CA VAL A 508 -19.83 12.07 -29.07
C VAL A 508 -19.53 10.98 -30.11
N CYS A 509 -18.64 10.05 -29.75
CA CYS A 509 -18.23 9.00 -30.66
C CYS A 509 -19.26 7.86 -30.69
N THR A 510 -19.91 7.67 -31.83
CA THR A 510 -20.81 6.54 -32.10
C THR A 510 -20.13 5.49 -32.99
N PRO A 511 -20.64 4.26 -33.06
CA PRO A 511 -20.10 3.26 -33.97
C PRO A 511 -20.09 3.75 -35.43
N VAL A 512 -18.98 3.54 -36.13
CA VAL A 512 -18.77 3.85 -37.55
C VAL A 512 -19.77 3.10 -38.45
N LYS A 513 -20.28 1.96 -37.99
CA LYS A 513 -21.35 1.21 -38.65
C LYS A 513 -22.45 0.87 -37.64
N PRO A 514 -23.73 1.06 -38.01
CA PRO A 514 -24.84 0.64 -37.16
C PRO A 514 -24.89 -0.89 -37.08
N ILE A 515 -25.07 -1.39 -35.87
CA ILE A 515 -25.24 -2.81 -35.57
C ILE A 515 -26.42 -2.92 -34.60
N GLU A 516 -27.27 -3.92 -34.82
CA GLU A 516 -28.33 -4.26 -33.88
C GLU A 516 -27.74 -5.02 -32.70
N VAL A 517 -27.95 -4.48 -31.49
CA VAL A 517 -27.48 -5.07 -30.25
C VAL A 517 -28.66 -5.27 -29.29
N THR A 518 -28.50 -6.20 -28.37
CA THR A 518 -29.42 -6.34 -27.22
C THR A 518 -28.69 -5.93 -25.96
N TYR A 519 -29.43 -5.61 -24.89
CA TYR A 519 -28.85 -5.24 -23.61
C TYR A 519 -29.22 -6.26 -22.54
N GLU A 520 -28.33 -6.48 -21.59
CA GLU A 520 -28.56 -7.30 -20.40
C GLU A 520 -27.99 -6.60 -19.17
N THR A 521 -28.42 -6.99 -17.97
CA THR A 521 -27.90 -6.39 -16.74
C THR A 521 -26.42 -6.74 -16.55
N GLY A 522 -25.58 -5.69 -16.51
CA GLY A 522 -24.13 -5.79 -16.32
C GLY A 522 -23.68 -5.55 -14.88
N PRO A 523 -22.37 -5.70 -14.57
CA PRO A 523 -21.80 -5.42 -13.25
C PRO A 523 -21.78 -3.94 -12.90
N VAL A 524 -21.70 -3.04 -13.89
CA VAL A 524 -21.64 -1.59 -13.69
C VAL A 524 -22.90 -0.93 -14.25
N GLY A 525 -23.32 -1.26 -15.47
CA GLY A 525 -24.48 -0.65 -16.13
C GLY A 525 -25.46 -1.67 -16.73
N GLU A 526 -26.08 -1.29 -17.85
CA GLU A 526 -26.75 -2.22 -18.76
C GLU A 526 -25.74 -2.64 -19.83
N ALA A 527 -25.22 -3.85 -19.73
CA ALA A 527 -24.25 -4.39 -20.67
C ALA A 527 -24.82 -4.54 -22.08
N VAL A 528 -23.98 -4.38 -23.09
CA VAL A 528 -24.33 -4.70 -24.47
C VAL A 528 -24.02 -6.17 -24.77
N VAL A 529 -24.93 -6.85 -25.46
CA VAL A 529 -24.74 -8.21 -25.97
C VAL A 529 -24.44 -8.13 -27.46
N ILE A 530 -23.22 -8.51 -27.84
CA ILE A 530 -22.71 -8.49 -29.22
C ILE A 530 -22.77 -9.92 -29.77
N SER A 531 -23.49 -10.10 -30.88
CA SER A 531 -23.77 -11.41 -31.48
C SER A 531 -22.74 -11.79 -32.55
N GLY A 532 -22.18 -13.00 -32.44
CA GLY A 532 -21.44 -13.65 -33.52
C GLY A 532 -20.38 -12.79 -34.21
N ASP A 533 -20.50 -12.60 -35.53
CA ASP A 533 -19.56 -11.83 -36.36
C ASP A 533 -19.78 -10.31 -36.34
N ALA A 534 -20.72 -9.81 -35.53
CA ALA A 534 -20.94 -8.39 -35.33
C ALA A 534 -19.83 -7.76 -34.48
N GLY A 535 -19.37 -6.55 -34.84
CA GLY A 535 -18.35 -5.82 -34.10
C GLY A 535 -18.57 -4.31 -34.12
N LEU A 536 -18.70 -3.70 -32.95
CA LEU A 536 -18.86 -2.25 -32.79
C LEU A 536 -17.51 -1.58 -33.02
N THR A 537 -17.42 -0.68 -34.00
CA THR A 537 -16.17 0.04 -34.29
C THR A 537 -16.32 1.52 -34.02
N TYR A 538 -15.45 2.08 -33.20
CA TYR A 538 -15.42 3.46 -32.77
C TYR A 538 -14.15 4.14 -33.26
N THR A 539 -14.24 5.41 -33.64
CA THR A 539 -13.05 6.24 -33.87
C THR A 539 -12.48 6.66 -32.52
N GLU A 540 -11.17 6.68 -32.34
CA GLU A 540 -10.52 7.14 -31.12
C GLU A 540 -9.94 8.56 -31.39
N PRO A 541 -10.50 9.62 -30.78
CA PRO A 541 -10.11 11.00 -31.11
C PRO A 541 -8.69 11.37 -30.67
N ASP A 542 -8.23 10.84 -29.54
CA ASP A 542 -7.01 11.24 -28.83
C ASP A 542 -5.82 10.30 -29.05
N SER A 543 -6.00 9.31 -29.93
CA SER A 543 -4.99 8.38 -30.39
C SER A 543 -4.37 7.52 -29.26
N PHE A 544 -5.04 6.43 -28.85
CA PHE A 544 -4.60 5.52 -27.77
C PHE A 544 -3.13 5.07 -27.95
N PRO A 545 -2.23 5.26 -26.97
CA PRO A 545 -0.81 4.96 -27.15
C PRO A 545 -0.57 3.45 -27.03
N LEU A 546 -0.16 2.80 -28.13
CA LEU A 546 0.08 1.35 -28.11
C LEU A 546 1.31 0.97 -27.26
N GLY A 547 2.20 1.93 -27.01
CA GLY A 547 3.39 1.74 -26.17
C GLY A 547 3.20 2.01 -24.69
N LYS A 548 2.11 2.68 -24.29
CA LYS A 548 1.87 3.11 -22.91
C LYS A 548 0.38 3.41 -22.68
N GLY A 549 -0.35 2.56 -21.97
CA GLY A 549 -1.78 2.75 -21.74
C GLY A 549 -2.43 1.60 -20.98
N SER A 550 -3.72 1.72 -20.69
CA SER A 550 -4.51 0.67 -20.02
C SER A 550 -5.89 0.53 -20.63
N ILE A 551 -6.40 -0.69 -20.68
CA ILE A 551 -7.77 -0.99 -21.14
C ILE A 551 -8.42 -1.84 -20.05
N ALA A 552 -9.61 -1.46 -19.59
CA ALA A 552 -10.39 -2.20 -18.59
C ALA A 552 -11.83 -2.40 -19.10
N PHE A 553 -12.43 -3.55 -18.81
CA PHE A 553 -13.82 -3.86 -19.18
C PHE A 553 -14.34 -5.07 -18.41
N TRP A 554 -15.67 -5.21 -18.37
CA TRP A 554 -16.36 -6.40 -17.92
C TRP A 554 -16.82 -7.23 -19.11
N ILE A 555 -16.64 -8.55 -19.05
CA ILE A 555 -17.05 -9.49 -20.09
C ILE A 555 -17.86 -10.64 -19.50
N LYS A 556 -18.91 -11.05 -20.21
CA LYS A 556 -19.74 -12.22 -19.90
C LYS A 556 -19.76 -13.19 -21.07
N PRO A 557 -19.24 -14.42 -20.91
CA PRO A 557 -19.34 -15.47 -21.90
C PRO A 557 -20.78 -15.95 -22.06
N HIS A 558 -21.30 -15.95 -23.30
CA HIS A 558 -22.55 -16.67 -23.63
C HIS A 558 -22.30 -18.06 -24.23
N TRP A 559 -21.03 -18.44 -24.37
CA TRP A 559 -20.59 -19.77 -24.79
C TRP A 559 -20.24 -20.64 -23.57
N SER A 560 -20.23 -21.96 -23.76
CA SER A 560 -19.78 -22.91 -22.74
C SER A 560 -18.28 -23.25 -22.90
N PRO A 561 -17.58 -23.63 -21.81
CA PRO A 561 -16.25 -24.21 -21.90
C PRO A 561 -16.17 -25.34 -22.94
N GLY A 562 -15.16 -25.32 -23.81
CA GLY A 562 -14.98 -26.32 -24.86
C GLY A 562 -15.95 -26.25 -26.06
N GLU A 563 -16.88 -25.29 -26.11
CA GLU A 563 -17.76 -25.08 -27.28
C GLU A 563 -16.94 -24.77 -28.54
N LYS A 564 -17.31 -25.34 -29.71
CA LYS A 564 -16.56 -25.15 -30.95
C LYS A 564 -16.88 -23.79 -31.59
N GLY A 565 -15.88 -22.93 -31.74
CA GLY A 565 -16.01 -21.64 -32.43
C GLY A 565 -14.78 -20.75 -32.19
N ASN A 566 -14.58 -19.73 -33.04
CA ASN A 566 -13.59 -18.69 -32.75
C ASN A 566 -14.08 -17.90 -31.53
N LEU A 567 -13.24 -17.76 -30.52
CA LEU A 567 -13.58 -16.92 -29.37
C LEU A 567 -13.58 -15.44 -29.79
N PRO A 568 -14.33 -14.61 -29.09
CA PRO A 568 -14.64 -13.30 -29.60
C PRO A 568 -13.53 -12.31 -29.25
N VAL A 569 -13.31 -11.32 -30.10
CA VAL A 569 -12.24 -10.35 -29.89
C VAL A 569 -12.80 -9.09 -29.28
N VAL A 570 -12.26 -8.67 -28.13
CA VAL A 570 -12.77 -7.50 -27.42
C VAL A 570 -12.14 -6.23 -27.96
N PHE A 571 -10.93 -6.30 -28.51
CA PHE A 571 -10.26 -5.12 -29.06
C PHE A 571 -9.44 -5.47 -30.31
N ARG A 572 -9.66 -4.72 -31.40
CA ARG A 572 -8.78 -4.61 -32.58
C ARG A 572 -8.61 -3.15 -32.98
N LYS A 573 -7.44 -2.82 -33.55
CA LYS A 573 -7.16 -1.54 -34.21
C LYS A 573 -7.27 -1.68 -35.73
N ASN A 574 -7.94 -0.73 -36.38
CA ASN A 574 -8.21 -0.73 -37.82
C ASN A 574 -8.14 0.68 -38.45
N ASP A 575 -7.98 0.75 -39.78
CA ASP A 575 -8.16 1.98 -40.57
C ASP A 575 -9.66 2.30 -40.74
N PRO A 576 -10.17 3.40 -40.16
CA PRO A 576 -11.60 3.72 -40.20
C PRO A 576 -12.11 4.01 -41.62
N GLU A 577 -11.29 4.59 -42.51
CA GLU A 577 -11.67 4.92 -43.89
C GLU A 577 -11.73 3.69 -44.80
N ARG A 578 -10.95 2.65 -44.50
CA ARG A 578 -11.04 1.36 -45.20
C ARG A 578 -12.24 0.53 -44.73
N ILE A 579 -12.61 0.62 -43.46
CA ILE A 579 -13.82 0.01 -42.90
C ILE A 579 -15.08 0.60 -43.54
N LYS A 580 -15.16 1.93 -43.64
CA LYS A 580 -16.26 2.64 -44.31
C LYS A 580 -16.48 2.15 -45.75
N ARG A 581 -15.40 1.76 -46.46
CA ARG A 581 -15.42 1.28 -47.85
C ARG A 581 -15.64 -0.23 -48.03
N GLY A 582 -15.91 -0.99 -46.96
CA GLY A 582 -16.24 -2.42 -47.04
C GLY A 582 -15.07 -3.36 -47.33
N GLY A 583 -13.82 -2.91 -47.17
CA GLY A 583 -12.63 -3.74 -47.38
C GLY A 583 -12.50 -4.86 -46.34
N ARG A 584 -11.93 -6.01 -46.75
CA ARG A 584 -11.57 -7.10 -45.81
C ARG A 584 -10.47 -6.62 -44.84
N MET A 585 -10.69 -6.86 -43.56
CA MET A 585 -9.79 -6.57 -42.43
C MET A 585 -8.57 -7.49 -42.48
N ARG A 586 -7.44 -7.06 -43.07
CA ARG A 586 -6.26 -7.94 -43.19
C ARG A 586 -4.88 -7.34 -42.93
N GLU A 587 -4.69 -6.06 -42.54
CA GLU A 587 -3.31 -5.59 -42.34
C GLU A 587 -3.10 -4.34 -41.45
N VAL A 588 -1.99 -4.42 -40.68
CA VAL A 588 -1.07 -3.42 -40.07
C VAL A 588 -1.33 -2.85 -38.64
N ASN A 589 -0.37 -3.15 -37.74
CA ASN A 589 -0.05 -2.51 -36.45
C ASN A 589 -1.14 -2.44 -35.36
N HIS A 590 -1.71 -3.57 -34.93
CA HIS A 590 -2.76 -3.62 -33.89
C HIS A 590 -2.32 -4.21 -32.54
N ILE A 591 -3.02 -3.77 -31.48
CA ILE A 591 -3.20 -4.56 -30.25
C ILE A 591 -4.49 -5.39 -30.44
N GLU A 592 -4.41 -6.69 -30.21
CA GLU A 592 -5.57 -7.58 -30.13
C GLU A 592 -5.67 -8.12 -28.72
N ILE A 593 -6.79 -7.90 -28.06
CA ILE A 593 -7.16 -8.67 -26.86
C ILE A 593 -8.22 -9.64 -27.36
N GLY A 594 -7.74 -10.79 -27.83
CA GLY A 594 -8.57 -11.81 -28.45
C GLY A 594 -8.26 -13.17 -27.85
N PHE A 595 -9.23 -14.07 -27.85
CA PHE A 595 -8.97 -15.43 -27.45
C PHE A 595 -8.90 -16.31 -28.71
N ARG A 596 -7.88 -17.17 -28.83
CA ARG A 596 -7.74 -18.05 -30.01
C ARG A 596 -7.59 -19.50 -29.61
N SER A 597 -8.22 -20.37 -30.39
CA SER A 597 -7.91 -21.80 -30.44
C SER A 597 -7.06 -22.07 -31.67
N ALA A 598 -5.88 -22.67 -31.49
CA ALA A 598 -5.10 -23.22 -32.59
C ALA A 598 -4.78 -24.69 -32.32
N LYS A 599 -5.83 -25.53 -32.17
CA LYS A 599 -5.78 -26.97 -31.83
C LYS A 599 -5.17 -27.25 -30.43
N GLU A 600 -6.05 -27.57 -29.46
CA GLU A 600 -5.75 -28.22 -28.16
C GLU A 600 -5.32 -27.38 -26.94
N GLY A 601 -5.73 -26.11 -26.81
CA GLY A 601 -5.57 -25.41 -25.53
C GLY A 601 -5.88 -23.92 -25.65
N VAL A 602 -6.91 -23.49 -24.94
CA VAL A 602 -7.54 -22.17 -25.07
C VAL A 602 -6.75 -21.12 -24.30
N ASN A 603 -6.26 -20.07 -24.97
CA ASN A 603 -5.50 -18.98 -24.31
C ASN A 603 -6.17 -17.62 -24.58
N LEU A 604 -6.25 -16.75 -23.56
CA LEU A 604 -6.33 -15.31 -23.81
C LEU A 604 -5.03 -14.89 -24.48
N THR A 605 -5.13 -14.26 -25.64
CA THR A 605 -3.97 -13.88 -26.44
C THR A 605 -3.94 -12.38 -26.63
N PHE A 606 -2.89 -11.75 -26.10
CA PHE A 606 -2.53 -10.38 -26.44
C PHE A 606 -1.68 -10.43 -27.72
N PHE A 607 -2.20 -9.97 -28.85
CA PHE A 607 -1.38 -9.74 -30.03
C PHE A 607 -0.91 -8.30 -30.06
N SER A 608 0.37 -8.11 -30.32
CA SER A 608 0.94 -6.84 -30.74
C SER A 608 1.62 -7.08 -32.07
N SER A 609 1.29 -6.26 -33.07
CA SER A 609 2.15 -6.11 -34.24
C SER A 609 2.70 -4.68 -34.26
N ALA A 610 4.02 -4.57 -34.27
CA ALA A 610 4.75 -3.39 -34.71
C ALA A 610 6.05 -3.94 -35.30
N ASN A 611 6.08 -4.06 -36.61
CA ASN A 611 7.03 -4.86 -37.40
C ASN A 611 8.52 -4.73 -36.97
N PRO A 612 9.16 -5.76 -36.37
CA PRO A 612 10.59 -5.95 -36.48
C PRO A 612 10.81 -6.95 -37.63
N ALA A 613 11.25 -6.44 -38.78
CA ALA A 613 11.65 -7.31 -39.88
C ALA A 613 12.66 -8.36 -39.35
N GLY A 614 12.41 -9.64 -39.64
CA GLY A 614 13.50 -10.62 -39.61
C GLY A 614 14.62 -10.17 -40.56
N THR A 615 15.81 -10.76 -40.46
CA THR A 615 16.93 -10.47 -41.38
C THR A 615 16.62 -10.71 -42.87
N ASP A 616 15.44 -11.27 -43.18
CA ASP A 616 14.89 -11.55 -44.51
C ASP A 616 13.71 -10.63 -44.92
N GLY A 617 13.34 -9.63 -44.10
CA GLY A 617 12.25 -8.71 -44.42
C GLY A 617 10.82 -9.25 -44.19
N THR A 618 10.66 -10.47 -43.65
CA THR A 618 9.33 -11.01 -43.35
C THR A 618 8.80 -10.49 -41.99
N PRO A 619 7.54 -10.03 -41.91
CA PRO A 619 6.91 -9.67 -40.64
C PRO A 619 6.77 -10.92 -39.76
N ARG A 620 7.32 -10.91 -38.54
CA ARG A 620 7.13 -11.99 -37.57
C ARG A 620 6.17 -11.55 -36.47
N PRO A 621 5.04 -12.23 -36.28
CA PRO A 621 4.18 -11.98 -35.12
C PRO A 621 4.93 -12.40 -33.85
N VAL A 622 4.79 -11.63 -32.77
CA VAL A 622 5.19 -12.11 -31.46
C VAL A 622 4.06 -13.02 -30.96
N PHE A 623 4.18 -14.32 -31.24
CA PHE A 623 3.28 -15.32 -30.66
C PHE A 623 3.76 -15.66 -29.26
N ALA A 624 3.01 -15.25 -28.24
CA ALA A 624 3.17 -15.77 -26.88
C ALA A 624 2.00 -16.72 -26.59
N SER A 625 2.17 -18.01 -26.87
CA SER A 625 1.22 -19.06 -26.48
C SER A 625 1.82 -19.93 -25.37
N GLN A 626 1.82 -19.42 -24.14
CA GLN A 626 1.96 -20.23 -22.93
C GLN A 626 1.13 -19.56 -21.84
N ALA A 627 -0.12 -20.00 -21.65
CA ALA A 627 -0.92 -19.57 -20.50
C ALA A 627 -1.22 -20.77 -19.61
N LEU A 628 -1.10 -20.56 -18.29
CA LEU A 628 -1.56 -21.46 -17.23
C LEU A 628 -3.02 -21.14 -16.80
N TRP A 629 -3.67 -20.17 -17.45
CA TRP A 629 -5.09 -19.82 -17.29
C TRP A 629 -5.76 -19.86 -18.66
N THR A 630 -6.82 -20.65 -18.80
CA THR A 630 -7.51 -20.85 -20.07
C THR A 630 -8.90 -20.23 -20.02
N VAL A 631 -9.43 -19.75 -21.14
CA VAL A 631 -10.83 -19.25 -21.22
C VAL A 631 -11.85 -20.38 -21.06
N ASP A 632 -11.38 -21.63 -21.07
CA ASP A 632 -12.20 -22.79 -20.69
C ASP A 632 -12.43 -22.86 -19.16
N ASP A 633 -11.73 -22.05 -18.35
CA ASP A 633 -12.01 -21.86 -16.92
C ASP A 633 -13.12 -20.81 -16.67
N TRP A 634 -13.67 -20.20 -17.72
CA TRP A 634 -14.69 -19.16 -17.59
C TRP A 634 -16.08 -19.78 -17.68
N ASP A 635 -16.79 -19.74 -16.56
CA ASP A 635 -18.15 -20.26 -16.52
C ASP A 635 -19.09 -19.42 -17.40
N LYS A 636 -19.92 -20.12 -18.17
CA LYS A 636 -20.93 -19.49 -19.01
C LYS A 636 -21.84 -18.64 -18.14
N GLY A 637 -22.03 -17.39 -18.52
CA GLY A 637 -22.95 -16.47 -17.85
C GLY A 637 -22.35 -15.76 -16.64
N GLU A 638 -21.10 -16.01 -16.27
CA GLU A 638 -20.43 -15.24 -15.22
C GLU A 638 -19.76 -13.98 -15.78
N TRP A 639 -19.82 -12.90 -14.98
CA TRP A 639 -19.17 -11.64 -15.29
C TRP A 639 -17.73 -11.62 -14.80
N LEU A 640 -16.81 -11.23 -15.66
CA LEU A 640 -15.39 -11.16 -15.36
C LEU A 640 -14.86 -9.76 -15.68
N HIS A 641 -14.21 -9.13 -14.70
CA HIS A 641 -13.45 -7.91 -14.94
C HIS A 641 -12.08 -8.25 -15.50
N VAL A 642 -11.72 -7.62 -16.61
CA VAL A 642 -10.43 -7.77 -17.27
C VAL A 642 -9.79 -6.39 -17.42
N CYS A 643 -8.54 -6.26 -16.99
CA CYS A 643 -7.73 -5.09 -17.30
C CYS A 643 -6.39 -5.49 -17.90
N VAL A 644 -5.96 -4.77 -18.92
CA VAL A 644 -4.66 -4.93 -19.56
C VAL A 644 -3.93 -3.59 -19.50
N THR A 645 -2.78 -3.56 -18.84
CA THR A 645 -1.89 -2.41 -18.81
C THR A 645 -0.69 -2.69 -19.70
N VAL A 646 -0.21 -1.70 -20.45
CA VAL A 646 0.89 -1.80 -21.40
C VAL A 646 1.81 -0.63 -21.16
N GLY A 647 3.11 -0.86 -20.95
CA GLY A 647 4.11 0.22 -20.92
C GLY A 647 5.25 -0.04 -19.96
N GLU A 648 6.01 1.02 -19.64
CA GLU A 648 7.18 0.89 -18.80
C GLU A 648 6.82 0.71 -17.32
N TRP A 649 7.10 -0.48 -16.80
CA TRP A 649 7.06 -0.79 -15.37
C TRP A 649 8.51 -0.84 -14.86
N GLY A 650 8.97 0.26 -14.28
CA GLY A 650 10.36 0.46 -13.85
C GLY A 650 11.27 0.83 -15.03
N ARG A 651 12.12 -0.10 -15.49
CA ARG A 651 13.00 0.06 -16.68
C ARG A 651 12.70 -0.95 -17.80
N ARG A 652 11.50 -1.55 -17.78
CA ARG A 652 11.13 -2.58 -18.76
C ARG A 652 9.70 -2.36 -19.23
N ASN A 653 9.51 -2.48 -20.53
CA ASN A 653 8.19 -2.55 -21.13
C ASN A 653 7.53 -3.89 -20.77
N GLN A 654 6.37 -3.79 -20.12
CA GLN A 654 5.60 -4.91 -19.61
C GLN A 654 4.11 -4.73 -19.85
N THR A 655 3.43 -5.85 -20.06
CA THR A 655 1.97 -5.94 -20.27
C THR A 655 1.55 -6.72 -19.05
N ARG A 656 0.75 -6.11 -18.19
CA ARG A 656 0.14 -6.85 -17.09
C ARG A 656 -1.31 -7.07 -17.43
N MET A 657 -1.75 -8.30 -17.26
CA MET A 657 -3.14 -8.66 -17.33
C MET A 657 -3.65 -8.89 -15.92
N TYR A 658 -4.79 -8.27 -15.63
CA TYR A 658 -5.53 -8.44 -14.41
C TYR A 658 -6.86 -9.10 -14.74
N VAL A 659 -7.27 -10.05 -13.89
CA VAL A 659 -8.62 -10.62 -13.88
C VAL A 659 -9.13 -10.43 -12.47
N GLN A 660 -10.34 -9.89 -12.33
CA GLN A 660 -10.97 -9.64 -11.03
C GLN A 660 -10.07 -8.81 -10.09
N GLY A 661 -9.37 -7.82 -10.65
CA GLY A 661 -8.49 -6.91 -9.89
C GLY A 661 -7.11 -7.49 -9.56
N GLU A 662 -6.86 -8.77 -9.81
CA GLU A 662 -5.60 -9.45 -9.47
C GLU A 662 -4.72 -9.65 -10.71
N VAL A 663 -3.41 -9.46 -10.58
CA VAL A 663 -2.46 -9.74 -11.67
C VAL A 663 -2.43 -11.24 -11.93
N VAL A 664 -2.94 -11.66 -13.08
CA VAL A 664 -2.87 -13.07 -13.50
C VAL A 664 -1.72 -13.33 -14.46
N TYR A 665 -1.17 -12.29 -15.10
CA TYR A 665 -0.06 -12.46 -16.04
C TYR A 665 0.80 -11.21 -16.25
N VAL A 666 2.10 -11.41 -16.49
CA VAL A 666 3.06 -10.35 -16.83
C VAL A 666 3.91 -10.75 -18.04
N TRP A 667 3.78 -10.01 -19.14
CA TRP A 667 4.59 -10.18 -20.35
C TRP A 667 5.72 -9.15 -20.43
N ARG A 668 6.84 -9.49 -21.08
CA ARG A 668 8.01 -8.61 -21.29
C ARG A 668 8.36 -8.55 -22.77
N TRP A 669 8.68 -7.36 -23.30
CA TRP A 669 9.06 -7.20 -24.70
C TRP A 669 9.92 -5.96 -24.96
N HIS A 670 10.39 -5.84 -26.22
CA HIS A 670 11.14 -4.70 -26.71
C HIS A 670 10.25 -3.49 -26.96
N ALA A 671 10.73 -2.27 -26.71
CA ALA A 671 9.93 -1.05 -26.84
C ALA A 671 9.06 -1.02 -28.12
N PHE A 672 7.78 -0.66 -27.93
CA PHE A 672 6.91 -0.36 -29.05
C PHE A 672 7.48 0.85 -29.80
N PRO A 673 7.43 0.87 -31.15
CA PRO A 673 7.54 2.12 -31.89
C PRO A 673 6.47 3.10 -31.39
N GLU A 674 6.74 4.40 -31.44
CA GLU A 674 5.75 5.45 -31.20
C GLU A 674 4.61 5.31 -32.22
N ALA A 675 3.59 4.54 -31.85
CA ALA A 675 2.46 4.22 -32.67
C ALA A 675 1.18 4.38 -31.84
N HIS A 676 0.20 5.05 -32.43
CA HIS A 676 -1.08 5.33 -31.79
C HIS A 676 -2.22 4.59 -32.47
N GLY A 677 -3.28 4.27 -31.73
CA GLY A 677 -4.50 3.66 -32.25
C GLY A 677 -5.57 4.70 -32.58
N GLU A 678 -6.12 4.64 -33.79
CA GLU A 678 -7.11 5.60 -34.29
C GLU A 678 -8.56 5.09 -34.20
N ALA A 679 -8.76 3.82 -33.82
CA ALA A 679 -10.08 3.21 -33.68
C ALA A 679 -10.08 1.99 -32.75
N PHE A 680 -11.20 1.79 -32.04
CA PHE A 680 -11.51 0.61 -31.23
C PHE A 680 -12.57 -0.26 -31.93
N THR A 681 -12.28 -1.52 -32.19
CA THR A 681 -13.32 -2.51 -32.58
C THR A 681 -13.56 -3.51 -31.45
N LEU A 682 -14.80 -3.57 -30.97
CA LEU A 682 -15.29 -4.47 -29.91
C LEU A 682 -16.19 -5.55 -30.53
N GLY A 683 -15.83 -6.82 -30.41
CA GLY A 683 -16.51 -7.96 -31.04
C GLY A 683 -15.93 -8.37 -32.41
N GLY A 684 -16.71 -9.11 -33.19
CA GLY A 684 -16.39 -9.45 -34.58
C GLY A 684 -15.81 -10.84 -34.83
N ASP A 685 -16.01 -11.80 -33.91
CA ASP A 685 -15.65 -13.21 -34.09
C ASP A 685 -16.74 -14.12 -33.50
N LYS A 686 -17.06 -15.21 -34.21
CA LYS A 686 -18.27 -16.07 -34.20
C LYS A 686 -19.01 -16.40 -32.86
N ARG A 687 -18.54 -16.04 -31.67
CA ARG A 687 -19.23 -16.27 -30.39
C ARG A 687 -19.86 -14.99 -29.84
N THR A 688 -21.00 -15.15 -29.18
CA THR A 688 -21.73 -14.05 -28.51
C THR A 688 -21.10 -13.71 -27.16
N MET A 689 -20.97 -12.42 -26.83
CA MET A 689 -20.50 -11.95 -25.51
C MET A 689 -21.40 -10.83 -24.97
N GLY A 690 -21.50 -10.73 -23.64
CA GLY A 690 -21.87 -9.50 -22.96
C GLY A 690 -20.62 -8.66 -22.68
N LEU A 691 -20.72 -7.35 -22.85
CA LEU A 691 -19.65 -6.39 -22.57
C LEU A 691 -20.22 -5.21 -21.77
N ASP A 692 -19.54 -4.82 -20.70
CA ASP A 692 -19.94 -3.70 -19.85
C ASP A 692 -18.72 -2.84 -19.48
N ASP A 693 -18.95 -1.55 -19.24
CA ASP A 693 -17.96 -0.55 -18.79
C ASP A 693 -16.58 -0.63 -19.46
N PHE A 694 -16.52 -0.46 -20.78
CA PHE A 694 -15.24 -0.45 -21.51
C PHE A 694 -14.53 0.90 -21.35
N ARG A 695 -13.31 0.88 -20.82
CA ARG A 695 -12.47 2.05 -20.54
C ARG A 695 -11.10 1.93 -21.17
N ALA A 696 -10.59 3.02 -21.73
CA ALA A 696 -9.21 3.13 -22.23
C ALA A 696 -8.52 4.37 -21.66
N TYR A 697 -7.27 4.17 -21.23
CA TYR A 697 -6.44 5.17 -20.58
C TYR A 697 -5.12 5.36 -21.35
N ASN A 698 -4.69 6.61 -21.54
CA ASN A 698 -3.38 6.94 -22.13
C ASN A 698 -2.21 6.81 -21.13
N ARG A 699 -2.46 6.19 -19.97
CA ARG A 699 -1.46 5.90 -18.94
C ARG A 699 -1.61 4.47 -18.42
N ILE A 700 -0.59 4.06 -17.69
CA ILE A 700 -0.57 2.80 -16.97
C ILE A 700 -1.38 2.99 -15.68
N LEU A 701 -2.46 2.23 -15.52
CA LEU A 701 -3.16 2.09 -14.25
C LEU A 701 -2.30 1.25 -13.31
N ASN A 702 -2.18 1.70 -12.07
CA ASN A 702 -1.54 0.92 -11.03
C ASN A 702 -2.47 -0.20 -10.53
N PRO A 703 -1.97 -1.23 -9.82
CA PRO A 703 -2.79 -2.35 -9.37
C PRO A 703 -4.00 -1.97 -8.52
N ASP A 704 -3.91 -0.90 -7.73
CA ASP A 704 -5.01 -0.47 -6.86
C ASP A 704 -6.12 0.18 -7.68
N GLU A 705 -5.78 1.00 -8.68
CA GLU A 705 -6.75 1.56 -9.62
C GLU A 705 -7.49 0.46 -10.39
N VAL A 706 -6.77 -0.60 -10.78
CA VAL A 706 -7.37 -1.76 -11.44
C VAL A 706 -8.27 -2.56 -10.48
N TYR A 707 -7.86 -2.70 -9.23
CA TYR A 707 -8.66 -3.36 -8.20
C TYR A 707 -9.92 -2.55 -7.87
N GLU A 708 -9.85 -1.23 -7.86
CA GLU A 708 -11.01 -0.36 -7.66
C GLU A 708 -12.03 -0.50 -8.79
N LEU A 709 -11.59 -0.48 -10.05
CA LEU A 709 -12.47 -0.75 -11.21
C LEU A 709 -13.16 -2.13 -11.12
N TYR A 710 -12.44 -3.15 -10.63
CA TYR A 710 -13.04 -4.45 -10.33
C TYR A 710 -14.06 -4.36 -9.18
N ARG A 711 -13.68 -3.72 -8.08
CA ARG A 711 -14.51 -3.61 -6.87
C ARG A 711 -15.85 -2.92 -7.17
N MET A 712 -15.84 -1.93 -8.06
CA MET A 712 -17.04 -1.21 -8.52
C MET A 712 -18.11 -2.15 -9.07
N GLY A 713 -17.75 -3.10 -9.94
CA GLY A 713 -18.74 -4.02 -10.53
C GLY A 713 -18.93 -5.35 -9.79
N ALA A 714 -17.92 -5.83 -9.05
CA ALA A 714 -17.93 -7.17 -8.44
C ALA A 714 -19.07 -7.38 -7.44
N ARG A 715 -19.38 -6.36 -6.63
CA ARG A 715 -20.41 -6.44 -5.59
C ARG A 715 -21.83 -6.59 -6.18
N ARG A 716 -22.10 -5.92 -7.31
CA ARG A 716 -23.37 -6.04 -8.04
C ARG A 716 -23.47 -7.38 -8.76
N ALA A 717 -22.38 -7.86 -9.38
CA ALA A 717 -22.35 -9.16 -10.03
C ALA A 717 -22.61 -10.32 -9.06
N GLU A 718 -22.04 -10.26 -7.85
CA GLU A 718 -22.28 -11.25 -6.79
C GLU A 718 -23.75 -11.27 -6.34
N LEU A 719 -24.35 -10.08 -6.14
CA LEU A 719 -25.76 -9.91 -5.79
C LEU A 719 -26.71 -10.50 -6.85
N LEU A 720 -26.45 -10.22 -8.13
CA LEU A 720 -27.26 -10.72 -9.25
C LEU A 720 -27.15 -12.24 -9.39
N SER A 721 -25.95 -12.81 -9.18
CA SER A 721 -25.73 -14.25 -9.20
C SER A 721 -26.52 -14.96 -8.09
N GLN A 722 -26.53 -14.40 -6.87
CA GLN A 722 -27.30 -14.94 -5.74
C GLN A 722 -28.82 -14.90 -6.00
N GLN A 723 -29.33 -13.84 -6.64
CA GLN A 723 -30.74 -13.72 -7.00
C GLN A 723 -31.15 -14.70 -8.13
N ALA A 724 -30.29 -14.89 -9.13
CA ALA A 724 -30.56 -15.80 -10.26
C ALA A 724 -30.61 -17.28 -9.85
N ASP A 725 -29.82 -17.67 -8.84
CA ASP A 725 -29.76 -19.04 -8.31
C ASP A 725 -30.93 -19.42 -7.38
N GLY A 726 -31.88 -18.51 -7.14
CA GLY A 726 -33.02 -18.73 -6.24
C GLY A 726 -32.61 -18.97 -4.77
N ARG A 727 -31.34 -18.74 -4.44
CA ARG A 727 -30.82 -18.80 -3.08
C ARG A 727 -30.98 -17.41 -2.49
N GLY A 728 -32.08 -17.18 -1.79
CA GLY A 728 -32.17 -16.02 -0.89
C GLY A 728 -30.93 -15.95 0.01
N PRO A 729 -30.54 -14.74 0.47
CA PRO A 729 -29.34 -14.56 1.30
C PRO A 729 -29.38 -15.57 2.46
N ARG A 730 -28.37 -16.44 2.53
CA ARG A 730 -28.29 -17.43 3.61
C ARG A 730 -28.07 -16.65 4.91
N PRO A 731 -28.93 -16.80 5.93
CA PRO A 731 -28.61 -16.27 7.25
C PRO A 731 -27.29 -16.90 7.72
N ALA A 732 -26.37 -16.07 8.19
CA ALA A 732 -25.11 -16.53 8.75
C ALA A 732 -25.41 -17.48 9.91
N VAL A 733 -24.87 -18.69 9.84
CA VAL A 733 -24.98 -19.69 10.91
C VAL A 733 -24.17 -19.16 12.10
N HIS A 734 -24.87 -18.61 13.09
CA HIS A 734 -24.33 -18.39 14.42
C HIS A 734 -23.80 -19.72 14.96
N ARG A 735 -22.48 -19.84 15.12
CA ARG A 735 -21.92 -20.82 16.06
C ARG A 735 -21.98 -20.20 17.44
N GLU A 736 -23.11 -20.42 18.12
CA GLU A 736 -23.14 -20.33 19.58
C GLU A 736 -22.17 -21.37 20.13
N HIS A 737 -21.10 -20.91 20.78
CA HIS A 737 -20.31 -21.76 21.66
C HIS A 737 -21.11 -21.96 22.94
N GLY A 738 -21.94 -23.01 22.94
CA GLY A 738 -22.62 -23.50 24.11
C GLY A 738 -21.62 -23.88 25.20
N VAL A 739 -21.78 -23.23 26.35
CA VAL A 739 -21.22 -23.63 27.64
C VAL A 739 -22.13 -24.69 28.24
N GLU A 740 -21.51 -25.62 28.96
CA GLU A 740 -21.99 -26.46 30.09
C GLU A 740 -22.03 -27.98 29.86
N PRO A 741 -21.85 -28.79 30.93
CA PRO A 741 -21.39 -28.48 32.29
C PRO A 741 -19.98 -28.99 32.61
#